data_AF-A0A942S9G4-F1
#
_entry.id   AF-A0A942S9G4-F1
#
_cell.length_a   1.000
_cell.length_b   1.000
_cell.length_c   1.000
_cell.angle_alpha   90.00
_cell.angle_beta   90.00
_cell.angle_gamma   90.00
#
_symmetry.space_group_name_H-M   'P 1'
#
loop_
_entity.id
_entity.type
_entity.pdbx_description
1 polymer ?
#
loop_
_entity_poly.entity_id
_entity_poly.type
_entity_poly.pdbx_seq_one_letter_code
_entity_poly.pdbx_strand_id
1 'polypeptide(L)'
;AEIGKWNSVDDLEQYLQDFKQHSLRNPIVEQVVTETIRVVKDIWAKYGKGAKDFFNEIHIELGREMKLPAEERDRMTRQITENENTNLRIKALLAELMNDANVENVRPYSPMQQEILKIYEDGVLNSDIEIQEDILKISKTAQPSSSDLKRYKLWLEQKYRSPYTGEIIPLNKLFTAEYEIEHIIPQSRYFDDSLSNKVICEAAVNKLKDNHVGLAFIKNFHGQIVECGLGKKVKILEVNVYEEFVKQHYAKNRSKRNKLLLEDIPEKMIERQMNDTRYISKFISGILSNIVRAEVNDDGVNSKNLLPGNGKITSELKQDWGLNDVWNELIIPRFERMNQLTNSTHFTVWNEHHQKFLPTVPLELSKGFSKKRIDHRHHALDALVIACATRNHINLLNNQSARSDTKRYDLKRKLMRFEKVAYNHPKTGERIEREVPKGFLKPWENFTIDTKNSLENIIVSFKQNLRVINKATNRYEKWVKKDGVKTKEIVEQKGVNWAIRKPMHKDTVYGKIDLARIKVPKGKILTATRKSLDATYDLKSIEAITDTGIQKILKNYLASKGNNHELAFSPEGIEEMNKNIRSYNDGKPHQPIYKVRFFELGSKFTLGQSGNKKTKYVEAAKGTNLFFAIYENDMGKCSYETIPLNIVIERQKQGLTPVPEKNEKNEKLRFQLSPNDIVFVPTDDEIENAHNIDFANWTKKQKEQIYKIVSFTGSRLSAIPINVATTIVNKVEFTQLNKIELIKEKDVLIKLYSDRLGNISFHK
;
A
#
# COMPACT_ATOMS: atom_id res chain seq x y z
N ALA A 1 25.47 -10.17 14.52
CA ALA A 1 25.71 -11.53 14.03
C ALA A 1 27.18 -11.60 13.67
N GLU A 2 27.90 -12.59 14.20
CA GLU A 2 29.27 -12.84 13.75
C GLU A 2 29.28 -13.03 12.23
N ILE A 3 30.31 -12.48 11.60
CA ILE A 3 30.53 -12.57 10.16
C ILE A 3 30.97 -14.00 9.88
N GLY A 4 30.16 -14.78 9.19
CA GLY A 4 30.46 -16.20 8.93
C GLY A 4 29.59 -16.80 7.84
N LYS A 5 30.09 -17.83 7.15
CA LYS A 5 29.36 -18.56 6.11
C LYS A 5 28.55 -19.70 6.75
N TRP A 6 27.28 -19.80 6.40
CA TRP A 6 26.41 -20.92 6.77
C TRP A 6 26.59 -22.05 5.76
N ASN A 7 26.90 -23.24 6.24
CA ASN A 7 27.23 -24.39 5.41
C ASN A 7 26.07 -25.39 5.31
N SER A 8 25.08 -25.29 6.20
CA SER A 8 23.98 -26.23 6.30
C SER A 8 22.64 -25.53 6.60
N VAL A 9 21.55 -26.28 6.40
CA VAL A 9 20.20 -25.88 6.81
C VAL A 9 20.11 -25.73 8.33
N ASP A 10 20.89 -26.51 9.09
CA ASP A 10 20.90 -26.51 10.56
C ASP A 10 21.47 -25.20 11.12
N ASP A 11 22.48 -24.59 10.46
CA ASP A 11 23.01 -23.28 10.85
C ASP A 11 21.93 -22.19 10.82
N LEU A 12 21.05 -22.27 9.81
CA LEU A 12 19.93 -21.36 9.64
C LEU A 12 18.81 -21.66 10.66
N GLU A 13 18.54 -22.93 10.93
CA GLU A 13 17.61 -23.39 11.97
C GLU A 13 18.03 -22.86 13.35
N GLN A 14 19.32 -22.99 13.69
CA GLN A 14 19.90 -22.50 14.93
C GLN A 14 19.76 -20.98 15.04
N TYR A 15 20.09 -20.24 13.97
CA TYR A 15 19.87 -18.80 13.93
C TYR A 15 18.41 -18.42 14.19
N LEU A 16 17.45 -19.14 13.60
CA LEU A 16 16.02 -18.89 13.81
C LEU A 16 15.57 -19.20 15.25
N GLN A 17 16.16 -20.19 15.91
CA GLN A 17 15.89 -20.53 17.30
C GLN A 17 16.46 -19.47 18.27
N ASP A 18 17.67 -18.99 17.99
CA ASP A 18 18.36 -17.97 18.78
C ASP A 18 17.81 -16.55 18.54
N PHE A 19 17.06 -16.36 17.46
CA PHE A 19 16.46 -15.09 17.10
C PHE A 19 15.42 -14.65 18.14
N LYS A 20 15.85 -13.79 19.06
CA LYS A 20 14.97 -13.26 20.13
C LYS A 20 13.81 -12.46 19.53
N GLN A 21 12.59 -12.85 19.91
CA GLN A 21 11.38 -12.12 19.56
C GLN A 21 11.44 -10.70 20.15
N HIS A 22 11.05 -9.68 19.36
CA HIS A 22 11.17 -8.25 19.70
C HIS A 22 12.61 -7.73 19.77
N SER A 23 13.57 -8.42 19.15
CA SER A 23 14.94 -7.91 19.00
C SER A 23 15.01 -6.73 18.04
N LEU A 24 14.07 -6.60 17.09
CA LEU A 24 13.98 -5.46 16.19
C LEU A 24 12.91 -4.48 16.67
N ARG A 25 13.20 -3.17 16.55
CA ARG A 25 12.27 -2.10 16.94
C ARG A 25 10.93 -2.13 16.18
N ASN A 26 10.91 -2.70 14.97
CA ASN A 26 9.71 -2.80 14.14
C ASN A 26 9.27 -4.28 14.01
N PRO A 27 8.10 -4.67 14.55
CA PRO A 27 7.62 -6.05 14.51
C PRO A 27 7.25 -6.53 13.10
N ILE A 28 6.87 -5.63 12.19
CA ILE A 28 6.58 -5.99 10.79
C ILE A 28 7.87 -6.42 10.09
N VAL A 29 8.95 -5.68 10.34
CA VAL A 29 10.28 -6.01 9.81
C VAL A 29 10.74 -7.36 10.31
N GLU A 30 10.62 -7.59 11.61
CA GLU A 30 10.96 -8.86 12.24
C GLU A 30 10.22 -10.03 11.59
N GLN A 31 8.92 -9.86 11.37
CA GLN A 31 8.10 -10.84 10.66
C GLN A 31 8.59 -11.07 9.23
N VAL A 32 8.84 -10.02 8.46
CA VAL A 32 9.30 -10.15 7.07
C VAL A 32 10.64 -10.87 7.00
N VAL A 33 11.61 -10.47 7.83
CA VAL A 33 12.95 -11.09 7.87
C VAL A 33 12.84 -12.58 8.21
N THR A 34 12.09 -12.90 9.25
CA THR A 34 11.91 -14.30 9.70
C THR A 34 11.25 -15.15 8.63
N GLU A 35 10.22 -14.62 7.95
CA GLU A 35 9.57 -15.35 6.85
C GLU A 35 10.49 -15.49 5.62
N THR A 36 11.28 -14.48 5.27
CA THR A 36 12.28 -14.59 4.19
C THR A 36 13.29 -15.71 4.48
N ILE A 37 13.86 -15.73 5.69
CA ILE A 37 14.84 -16.75 6.09
C ILE A 37 14.21 -18.15 6.05
N ARG A 38 12.97 -18.28 6.51
CA ARG A 38 12.19 -19.51 6.46
C ARG A 38 11.87 -19.99 5.04
N VAL A 39 11.61 -19.07 4.10
CA VAL A 39 11.45 -19.43 2.69
C VAL A 39 12.76 -19.95 2.11
N VAL A 40 13.87 -19.25 2.38
CA VAL A 40 15.20 -19.69 1.93
C VAL A 40 15.56 -21.06 2.50
N LYS A 41 15.24 -21.31 3.78
CA LYS A 41 15.39 -22.62 4.43
C LYS A 41 14.66 -23.72 3.67
N ASP A 42 13.37 -23.52 3.41
CA ASP A 42 12.55 -24.53 2.75
C ASP A 42 13.01 -24.77 1.31
N ILE A 43 13.46 -23.73 0.60
CA ILE A 43 14.05 -23.87 -0.74
C ILE A 43 15.32 -24.72 -0.68
N TRP A 44 16.21 -24.43 0.28
CA TRP A 44 17.47 -25.16 0.45
C TRP A 44 17.22 -26.63 0.81
N ALA A 45 16.30 -26.90 1.73
CA ALA A 45 15.93 -28.25 2.12
C ALA A 45 15.29 -29.02 0.95
N LYS A 46 14.33 -28.41 0.24
CA LYS A 46 13.57 -29.10 -0.81
C LYS A 46 14.35 -29.28 -2.10
N TYR A 47 14.95 -28.21 -2.62
CA TYR A 47 15.61 -28.24 -3.93
C TYR A 47 17.11 -28.49 -3.83
N GLY A 48 17.75 -27.99 -2.75
CA GLY A 48 19.16 -28.23 -2.50
C GLY A 48 19.46 -29.52 -1.74
N LYS A 49 18.44 -30.20 -1.18
CA LYS A 49 18.61 -31.39 -0.33
C LYS A 49 19.61 -31.17 0.82
N GLY A 50 19.72 -29.93 1.30
CA GLY A 50 20.70 -29.53 2.32
C GLY A 50 22.16 -29.52 1.85
N ALA A 51 22.44 -29.62 0.55
CA ALA A 51 23.79 -29.58 0.02
C ALA A 51 24.47 -28.25 0.33
N LYS A 52 25.72 -28.31 0.80
CA LYS A 52 26.57 -27.13 0.98
C LYS A 52 26.67 -26.37 -0.36
N ASP A 53 26.65 -25.04 -0.29
CA ASP A 53 26.83 -24.14 -1.45
C ASP A 53 25.77 -24.31 -2.56
N PHE A 54 24.55 -24.73 -2.20
CA PHE A 54 23.44 -24.85 -3.14
C PHE A 54 23.09 -23.52 -3.84
N PHE A 55 23.13 -22.40 -3.12
CA PHE A 55 22.86 -21.09 -3.70
C PHE A 55 24.13 -20.46 -4.26
N ASN A 56 24.17 -20.21 -5.57
CA ASN A 56 25.29 -19.48 -6.19
C ASN A 56 25.19 -17.96 -5.94
N GLU A 57 23.99 -17.39 -6.12
CA GLU A 57 23.70 -15.98 -5.92
C GLU A 57 22.30 -15.81 -5.31
N ILE A 58 22.11 -14.76 -4.50
CA ILE A 58 20.79 -14.35 -4.01
C ILE A 58 20.52 -12.94 -4.49
N HIS A 59 19.41 -12.74 -5.19
CA HIS A 59 18.98 -11.42 -5.62
C HIS A 59 17.81 -10.96 -4.75
N ILE A 60 17.87 -9.71 -4.28
CA ILE A 60 16.86 -9.17 -3.38
C ILE A 60 16.32 -7.84 -3.85
N GLU A 61 15.01 -7.76 -4.09
CA GLU A 61 14.30 -6.50 -4.27
C GLU A 61 13.54 -6.16 -2.98
N LEU A 62 13.88 -5.02 -2.37
CA LEU A 62 13.19 -4.55 -1.17
C LEU A 62 12.12 -3.51 -1.53
N GLY A 63 10.90 -3.74 -1.08
CA GLY A 63 9.82 -2.75 -1.12
C GLY A 63 10.23 -1.46 -0.41
N ARG A 64 10.12 -0.33 -1.12
CA ARG A 64 10.45 1.02 -0.60
C ARG A 64 9.66 1.38 0.67
N GLU A 65 8.45 0.81 0.79
CA GLU A 65 7.47 1.08 1.84
C GLU A 65 7.66 0.22 3.11
N MET A 66 8.41 -0.90 3.05
CA MET A 66 8.57 -1.84 4.20
C MET A 66 9.22 -1.19 5.43
N LYS A 67 9.73 0.00 5.25
CA LYS A 67 10.57 0.76 6.18
C LYS A 67 9.76 1.81 6.95
N LEU A 68 8.52 2.06 6.55
CA LEU A 68 7.71 3.16 7.06
C LEU A 68 6.58 2.65 7.96
N PRO A 69 6.25 3.38 9.05
CA PRO A 69 5.06 3.13 9.86
C PRO A 69 3.79 3.08 9.02
N ALA A 70 2.73 2.46 9.53
CA ALA A 70 1.45 2.35 8.82
C ALA A 70 0.91 3.72 8.36
N GLU A 71 0.96 4.73 9.23
CA GLU A 71 0.49 6.08 8.92
C GLU A 71 1.29 6.78 7.80
N GLU A 72 2.61 6.62 7.79
CA GLU A 72 3.47 7.17 6.73
C GLU A 72 3.23 6.45 5.39
N ARG A 73 3.00 5.12 5.41
CA ARG A 73 2.58 4.37 4.22
C ARG A 73 1.23 4.85 3.70
N ASP A 74 0.28 5.10 4.58
CA ASP A 74 -1.04 5.63 4.21
C ASP A 74 -0.91 7.04 3.61
N ARG A 75 -0.08 7.93 4.19
CA ARG A 75 0.17 9.27 3.65
C ARG A 75 0.78 9.22 2.25
N MET A 76 1.82 8.41 2.05
CA MET A 76 2.43 8.25 0.73
C MET A 76 1.45 7.64 -0.28
N THR A 77 0.65 6.66 0.14
CA THR A 77 -0.36 6.06 -0.73
C THR A 77 -1.37 7.11 -1.17
N ARG A 78 -1.88 7.93 -0.24
CA ARG A 78 -2.77 9.06 -0.56
C ARG A 78 -2.12 10.03 -1.54
N GLN A 79 -0.86 10.41 -1.32
CA GLN A 79 -0.14 11.31 -2.21
C GLN A 79 0.10 10.71 -3.61
N ILE A 80 0.41 9.42 -3.70
CA ILE A 80 0.55 8.72 -4.98
C ILE A 80 -0.80 8.66 -5.69
N THR A 81 -1.87 8.30 -4.98
CA THR A 81 -3.23 8.28 -5.51
C THR A 81 -3.67 9.67 -5.98
N GLU A 82 -3.43 10.73 -5.21
CA GLU A 82 -3.69 12.13 -5.63
C GLU A 82 -2.96 12.48 -6.92
N ASN A 83 -1.67 12.12 -7.01
CA ASN A 83 -0.87 12.34 -8.22
C ASN A 83 -1.42 11.58 -9.43
N GLU A 84 -1.82 10.32 -9.24
CA GLU A 84 -2.46 9.50 -10.28
C GLU A 84 -3.80 10.10 -10.70
N ASN A 85 -4.61 10.58 -9.76
CA ASN A 85 -5.89 11.22 -10.04
C ASN A 85 -5.72 12.47 -10.89
N THR A 86 -4.74 13.31 -10.54
CA THR A 86 -4.40 14.51 -11.31
C THR A 86 -3.98 14.10 -12.72
N ASN A 87 -3.11 13.09 -12.86
CA ASN A 87 -2.70 12.62 -14.19
C ASN A 87 -3.87 12.08 -15.03
N LEU A 88 -4.80 11.33 -14.42
CA LEU A 88 -5.99 10.81 -15.09
C LEU A 88 -6.95 11.93 -15.53
N ARG A 89 -7.19 12.92 -14.66
CA ARG A 89 -8.02 14.09 -14.98
C ARG A 89 -7.43 14.88 -16.14
N ILE A 90 -6.11 15.10 -16.13
CA ILE A 90 -5.41 15.80 -17.21
C ILE A 90 -5.48 15.01 -18.51
N LYS A 91 -5.34 13.70 -18.44
CA LYS A 91 -5.50 12.84 -19.62
C LYS A 91 -6.92 12.94 -20.20
N ALA A 92 -7.93 13.01 -19.35
CA ALA A 92 -9.32 13.23 -19.78
C ALA A 92 -9.49 14.59 -20.46
N LEU A 93 -8.94 15.66 -19.85
CA LEU A 93 -8.99 17.01 -20.41
C LEU A 93 -8.28 17.07 -21.77
N LEU A 94 -7.10 16.46 -21.91
CA LEU A 94 -6.41 16.40 -23.19
C LEU A 94 -7.19 15.58 -24.23
N ALA A 95 -7.89 14.52 -23.82
CA ALA A 95 -8.74 13.75 -24.73
C ALA A 95 -9.95 14.56 -25.22
N GLU A 96 -10.52 15.40 -24.36
CA GLU A 96 -11.58 16.35 -24.71
C GLU A 96 -11.07 17.43 -25.66
N LEU A 97 -9.93 18.04 -25.35
CA LEU A 97 -9.27 19.05 -26.20
C LEU A 97 -8.85 18.50 -27.57
N MET A 98 -8.55 17.20 -27.67
CA MET A 98 -8.26 16.55 -28.95
C MET A 98 -9.50 16.47 -29.87
N ASN A 99 -10.70 16.45 -29.29
CA ASN A 99 -11.96 16.40 -30.04
C ASN A 99 -12.51 17.79 -30.39
N ASP A 100 -11.87 18.87 -29.92
CA ASP A 100 -12.22 20.25 -30.26
C ASP A 100 -11.54 20.66 -31.58
N ALA A 101 -12.35 21.06 -32.57
CA ALA A 101 -11.87 21.47 -33.89
C ALA A 101 -10.98 22.72 -33.87
N ASN A 102 -10.99 23.50 -32.78
CA ASN A 102 -10.21 24.72 -32.63
C ASN A 102 -8.82 24.50 -32.01
N VAL A 103 -8.49 23.28 -31.57
CA VAL A 103 -7.26 22.97 -30.84
C VAL A 103 -6.41 21.93 -31.59
N GLU A 104 -5.36 22.40 -32.25
CA GLU A 104 -4.45 21.51 -33.00
C GLU A 104 -3.35 20.90 -32.11
N ASN A 105 -2.83 19.72 -32.51
CA ASN A 105 -1.65 19.05 -31.92
C ASN A 105 -1.79 18.53 -30.49
N VAL A 106 -3.02 18.26 -30.02
CA VAL A 106 -3.25 17.62 -28.72
C VAL A 106 -3.00 16.11 -28.82
N ARG A 107 -2.20 15.58 -27.89
CA ARG A 107 -1.82 14.17 -27.79
C ARG A 107 -2.12 13.70 -26.37
N PRO A 108 -3.31 13.15 -26.11
CA PRO A 108 -3.78 12.81 -24.76
C PRO A 108 -2.87 11.86 -24.01
N TYR A 109 -2.16 11.00 -24.73
CA TYR A 109 -1.25 9.98 -24.18
C TYR A 109 0.21 10.45 -24.08
N SER A 110 0.52 11.70 -24.45
CA SER A 110 1.87 12.25 -24.36
C SER A 110 2.24 12.57 -22.90
N PRO A 111 3.23 11.90 -22.29
CA PRO A 111 3.65 12.18 -20.91
C PRO A 111 4.06 13.64 -20.73
N MET A 112 4.61 14.24 -21.79
CA MET A 112 5.05 15.64 -21.82
C MET A 112 3.88 16.63 -21.75
N GLN A 113 2.81 16.43 -22.53
CA GLN A 113 1.65 17.33 -22.47
C GLN A 113 0.86 17.16 -21.16
N GLN A 114 0.79 15.92 -20.65
CA GLN A 114 0.21 15.66 -19.33
C GLN A 114 0.99 16.39 -18.22
N GLU A 115 2.33 16.39 -18.28
CA GLU A 115 3.17 17.09 -17.31
C GLU A 115 3.04 18.61 -17.43
N ILE A 116 2.98 19.16 -18.64
CA ILE A 116 2.76 20.61 -18.89
C ILE A 116 1.45 21.07 -18.26
N LEU A 117 0.35 20.36 -18.53
CA LEU A 117 -0.97 20.77 -18.07
C LEU A 117 -1.14 20.57 -16.55
N LYS A 118 -0.47 19.56 -15.98
CA LYS A 118 -0.34 19.38 -14.52
C LYS A 118 0.32 20.58 -13.86
N ILE A 119 1.43 21.03 -14.44
CA ILE A 119 2.20 22.16 -13.94
C ILE A 119 1.40 23.46 -14.07
N TYR A 120 0.66 23.63 -15.17
CA TYR A 120 -0.21 24.76 -15.40
C TYR A 120 -1.33 24.84 -14.35
N GLU A 121 -2.05 23.75 -14.10
CA GLU A 121 -3.14 23.71 -13.12
C GLU A 121 -2.65 23.88 -11.68
N ASP A 122 -1.56 23.20 -11.27
CA ASP A 122 -0.98 23.36 -9.94
C ASP A 122 -0.47 24.79 -9.68
N GLY A 123 -0.02 25.48 -10.74
CA GLY A 123 0.41 26.88 -10.68
C GLY A 123 -0.76 27.86 -10.61
N VAL A 124 -1.77 27.69 -11.46
CA VAL A 124 -2.92 28.60 -11.60
C VAL A 124 -3.95 28.43 -10.47
N LEU A 125 -4.31 27.20 -10.07
CA LEU A 125 -5.31 26.93 -9.00
C LEU A 125 -4.86 27.43 -7.61
N ASN A 126 -3.58 27.75 -7.45
CA ASN A 126 -3.01 28.26 -6.20
C ASN A 126 -2.72 29.78 -6.22
N SER A 127 -3.09 30.48 -7.30
CA SER A 127 -2.91 31.92 -7.46
C SER A 127 -4.23 32.58 -7.89
N ASP A 128 -4.80 33.46 -7.06
CA ASP A 128 -5.94 34.31 -7.43
C ASP A 128 -5.50 35.42 -8.40
N ILE A 129 -5.27 35.09 -9.69
CA ILE A 129 -4.81 36.07 -10.70
C ILE A 129 -5.48 35.81 -12.07
N GLU A 130 -5.99 36.88 -12.70
CA GLU A 130 -6.43 36.93 -14.11
C GLU A 130 -5.24 36.88 -15.08
N ILE A 131 -5.36 36.09 -16.15
CA ILE A 131 -4.27 35.73 -17.06
C ILE A 131 -4.36 36.56 -18.37
N GLN A 132 -3.24 37.12 -18.85
CA GLN A 132 -3.13 37.81 -20.15
C GLN A 132 -2.88 36.83 -21.32
N GLU A 133 -3.45 37.13 -22.50
CA GLU A 133 -3.52 36.28 -23.70
C GLU A 133 -2.16 35.87 -24.32
N ASP A 134 -1.07 36.53 -23.94
CA ASP A 134 0.26 36.33 -24.54
C ASP A 134 0.90 34.99 -24.14
N ILE A 135 0.40 34.38 -23.05
CA ILE A 135 0.87 33.10 -22.50
C ILE A 135 0.42 31.90 -23.36
N LEU A 136 -0.63 32.06 -24.18
CA LEU A 136 -1.12 31.02 -25.11
C LEU A 136 -0.23 30.84 -26.36
N LYS A 137 0.56 31.85 -26.73
CA LYS A 137 1.36 31.84 -27.97
C LYS A 137 2.68 31.05 -27.88
N ILE A 138 3.12 30.68 -26.68
CA ILE A 138 4.42 30.02 -26.44
C ILE A 138 4.33 28.49 -26.51
N SER A 139 3.11 27.92 -26.54
CA SER A 139 2.90 26.47 -26.70
C SER A 139 3.20 25.94 -28.12
N LYS A 140 3.53 26.82 -29.08
CA LYS A 140 3.63 26.50 -30.52
C LYS A 140 5.04 26.23 -31.04
N THR A 141 6.04 25.98 -30.19
CA THR A 141 7.39 25.63 -30.65
C THR A 141 7.72 24.15 -30.42
N ALA A 142 8.32 23.51 -31.43
CA ALA A 142 8.58 22.08 -31.50
C ALA A 142 9.51 21.57 -30.37
N GLN A 143 8.92 20.84 -29.42
CA GLN A 143 9.51 20.00 -28.35
C GLN A 143 10.59 20.64 -27.43
N PRO A 144 10.19 21.14 -26.24
CA PRO A 144 11.12 21.55 -25.19
C PRO A 144 11.71 20.34 -24.43
N SER A 145 12.97 20.44 -23.96
CA SER A 145 13.62 19.36 -23.22
C SER A 145 13.12 19.24 -21.76
N SER A 146 13.37 18.11 -21.10
CA SER A 146 13.11 17.94 -19.65
C SER A 146 13.83 18.98 -18.77
N SER A 147 14.91 19.59 -19.27
CA SER A 147 15.60 20.70 -18.61
C SER A 147 14.82 21.99 -18.73
N ASP A 148 14.30 22.28 -19.93
CA ASP A 148 13.55 23.50 -20.22
C ASP A 148 12.23 23.54 -19.45
N LEU A 149 11.54 22.41 -19.34
CA LEU A 149 10.35 22.28 -18.50
C LEU A 149 10.63 22.56 -17.01
N LYS A 150 11.80 22.12 -16.51
CA LYS A 150 12.21 22.41 -15.13
C LYS A 150 12.55 23.89 -14.94
N ARG A 151 13.24 24.52 -15.89
CA ARG A 151 13.51 25.98 -15.88
C ARG A 151 12.22 26.77 -15.82
N TYR A 152 11.25 26.41 -16.66
CA TYR A 152 9.92 27.04 -16.70
C TYR A 152 9.14 26.88 -15.39
N LYS A 153 9.14 25.66 -14.82
CA LYS A 153 8.49 25.38 -13.53
C LYS A 153 9.08 26.21 -12.39
N LEU A 154 10.40 26.29 -12.31
CA LEU A 154 11.09 27.07 -11.29
C LEU A 154 10.83 28.57 -11.47
N TRP A 155 10.83 29.05 -12.71
CA TRP A 155 10.54 30.45 -13.03
C TRP A 155 9.14 30.90 -12.58
N LEU A 156 8.11 30.08 -12.82
CA LEU A 156 6.74 30.31 -12.34
C LEU A 156 6.67 30.30 -10.81
N GLU A 157 7.26 29.29 -10.16
CA GLU A 157 7.28 29.16 -8.69
C GLU A 157 7.92 30.39 -8.02
N GLN A 158 8.94 30.96 -8.66
CA GLN A 158 9.70 32.10 -8.18
C GLN A 158 9.05 33.46 -8.46
N LYS A 159 7.84 33.47 -9.05
CA LYS A 159 7.19 34.69 -9.53
C LYS A 159 8.11 35.51 -10.44
N TYR A 160 8.81 34.81 -11.32
CA TYR A 160 9.67 35.38 -12.37
C TYR A 160 10.93 36.09 -11.87
N ARG A 161 11.27 35.95 -10.59
CA ARG A 161 12.41 36.66 -9.98
C ARG A 161 13.51 35.71 -9.53
N SER A 162 14.76 36.13 -9.69
CA SER A 162 15.91 35.41 -9.15
C SER A 162 15.93 35.52 -7.62
N PRO A 163 16.14 34.43 -6.87
CA PRO A 163 16.06 34.45 -5.41
C PRO A 163 17.19 35.23 -4.76
N TYR A 164 18.35 35.30 -5.41
CA TYR A 164 19.56 35.88 -4.82
C TYR A 164 19.74 37.37 -5.16
N THR A 165 19.18 37.82 -6.28
CA THR A 165 19.30 39.21 -6.77
C THR A 165 17.97 39.97 -6.76
N GLY A 166 16.83 39.27 -6.73
CA GLY A 166 15.50 39.86 -6.83
C GLY A 166 15.13 40.35 -8.24
N GLU A 167 16.06 40.27 -9.19
CA GLU A 167 15.91 40.71 -10.57
C GLU A 167 14.87 39.88 -11.33
N ILE A 168 14.16 40.54 -12.25
CA ILE A 168 13.19 39.87 -13.12
C ILE A 168 13.97 39.03 -14.15
N ILE A 169 13.58 37.78 -14.29
CA ILE A 169 14.07 36.83 -15.29
C ILE A 169 13.15 36.92 -16.50
N PRO A 170 13.57 37.51 -17.63
CA PRO A 170 12.73 37.61 -18.82
C PRO A 170 12.52 36.23 -19.46
N LEU A 171 11.28 35.92 -19.86
CA LEU A 171 10.95 34.61 -20.43
C LEU A 171 11.76 34.27 -21.70
N ASN A 172 12.03 35.28 -22.55
CA ASN A 172 12.87 35.12 -23.74
C ASN A 172 14.34 34.77 -23.44
N LYS A 173 14.79 34.98 -22.19
CA LYS A 173 16.13 34.65 -21.71
C LYS A 173 16.19 33.42 -20.80
N LEU A 174 15.03 32.91 -20.35
CA LEU A 174 14.96 31.78 -19.41
C LEU A 174 15.64 30.50 -19.93
N PHE A 175 15.62 30.31 -21.25
CA PHE A 175 16.18 29.12 -21.89
C PHE A 175 17.62 29.30 -22.39
N THR A 176 18.21 30.49 -22.22
CA THR A 176 19.59 30.76 -22.64
C THR A 176 20.59 30.32 -21.59
N ALA A 177 21.89 30.40 -21.91
CA ALA A 177 22.98 30.13 -20.96
C ALA A 177 23.13 31.22 -19.88
N GLU A 178 22.37 32.32 -19.96
CA GLU A 178 22.40 33.38 -18.94
C GLU A 178 21.79 32.91 -17.60
N TYR A 179 20.95 31.87 -17.61
CA TYR A 179 20.27 31.35 -16.42
C TYR A 179 20.41 29.84 -16.26
N GLU A 180 20.66 29.39 -15.04
CA GLU A 180 20.90 28.00 -14.70
C GLU A 180 20.08 27.53 -13.50
N ILE A 181 19.73 26.24 -13.52
CA ILE A 181 19.11 25.60 -12.36
C ILE A 181 20.19 25.41 -11.30
N GLU A 182 19.97 26.01 -10.14
CA GLU A 182 20.88 26.04 -9.01
C GLU A 182 20.34 25.16 -7.88
N HIS A 183 21.26 24.49 -7.15
CA HIS A 183 20.93 23.68 -5.98
C HIS A 183 21.17 24.47 -4.69
N ILE A 184 20.08 24.90 -4.04
CA ILE A 184 20.09 25.74 -2.84
C ILE A 184 21.08 25.21 -1.79
N ILE A 185 21.01 23.90 -1.53
CA ILE A 185 22.05 23.15 -0.82
C ILE A 185 22.89 22.41 -1.87
N PRO A 186 24.20 22.69 -1.97
CA PRO A 186 25.07 22.09 -2.97
C PRO A 186 25.12 20.56 -2.89
N GLN A 187 25.10 19.89 -4.05
CA GLN A 187 25.13 18.43 -4.13
C GLN A 187 26.38 17.81 -3.48
N SER A 188 27.51 18.51 -3.51
CA SER A 188 28.76 18.11 -2.86
C SER A 188 28.64 18.00 -1.33
N ARG A 189 27.69 18.73 -0.73
CA ARG A 189 27.47 18.76 0.74
C ARG A 189 26.23 17.98 1.17
N TYR A 190 25.19 17.90 0.33
CA TYR A 190 23.97 17.16 0.60
C TYR A 190 23.30 16.70 -0.71
N PHE A 191 23.25 15.38 -0.93
CA PHE A 191 22.67 14.81 -2.15
C PHE A 191 21.14 14.88 -2.14
N ASP A 192 20.60 16.02 -2.57
CA ASP A 192 19.16 16.24 -2.74
C ASP A 192 18.86 16.88 -4.11
N ASP A 193 18.45 16.04 -5.06
CA ASP A 193 18.09 16.47 -6.41
C ASP A 193 16.59 16.81 -6.55
N SER A 194 15.85 16.89 -5.43
CA SER A 194 14.42 17.22 -5.46
C SER A 194 14.19 18.66 -5.91
N LEU A 195 13.01 18.92 -6.49
CA LEU A 195 12.62 20.27 -6.91
C LEU A 195 12.61 21.28 -5.75
N SER A 196 12.40 20.79 -4.51
CA SER A 196 12.45 21.63 -3.31
C SER A 196 13.85 22.17 -2.98
N ASN A 197 14.91 21.56 -3.54
CA ASN A 197 16.30 22.02 -3.42
C ASN A 197 16.77 22.80 -4.66
N LYS A 198 15.87 23.15 -5.60
CA LYS A 198 16.23 23.78 -6.87
C LYS A 198 15.60 25.15 -7.03
N VAL A 199 16.34 26.08 -7.61
CA VAL A 199 15.89 27.40 -8.07
C VAL A 199 16.52 27.73 -9.41
N ILE A 200 16.05 28.76 -10.11
CA ILE A 200 16.63 29.31 -11.33
C ILE A 200 17.20 30.69 -11.00
N CYS A 201 18.48 30.91 -11.32
CA CYS A 201 19.16 32.19 -11.12
C CYS A 201 20.17 32.45 -12.25
N GLU A 202 20.76 33.64 -12.25
CA GLU A 202 21.80 34.03 -13.19
C GLU A 202 23.00 33.07 -13.09
N ALA A 203 23.53 32.60 -14.22
CA ALA A 203 24.63 31.64 -14.25
C ALA A 203 25.90 32.18 -13.53
N ALA A 204 26.17 33.48 -13.63
CA ALA A 204 27.28 34.12 -12.93
C ALA A 204 27.10 34.10 -11.40
N VAL A 205 25.86 34.25 -10.92
CA VAL A 205 25.53 34.20 -9.48
C VAL A 205 25.59 32.75 -8.98
N ASN A 206 25.10 31.79 -9.77
CA ASN A 206 25.23 30.36 -9.49
C ASN A 206 26.72 29.97 -9.32
N LYS A 207 27.57 30.43 -10.23
CA LYS A 207 29.02 30.18 -10.19
C LYS A 207 29.69 30.83 -8.96
N LEU A 208 29.26 32.03 -8.56
CA LEU A 208 29.77 32.71 -7.37
C LEU A 208 29.36 31.99 -6.08
N LYS A 209 28.17 31.39 -6.04
CA LYS A 209 27.66 30.66 -4.87
C LYS A 209 28.48 29.40 -4.57
N ASP A 210 28.87 28.66 -5.60
CA ASP A 210 29.68 27.44 -5.49
C ASP A 210 29.14 26.47 -4.41
N ASN A 211 29.90 26.24 -3.33
CA ASN A 211 29.57 25.30 -2.27
C ASN A 211 28.87 25.92 -1.04
N HIS A 212 28.44 27.19 -1.13
CA HIS A 212 27.68 27.86 -0.07
C HIS A 212 26.21 27.42 -0.10
N VAL A 213 25.56 27.40 1.07
CA VAL A 213 24.09 27.26 1.18
C VAL A 213 23.42 28.63 1.00
N GLY A 214 22.14 28.66 0.64
CA GLY A 214 21.41 29.87 0.23
C GLY A 214 21.65 31.12 1.12
N LEU A 215 21.38 31.04 2.42
CA LEU A 215 21.54 32.19 3.31
C LEU A 215 23.01 32.48 3.63
N ALA A 216 23.86 31.46 3.75
CA ALA A 216 25.31 31.65 3.93
C ALA A 216 25.94 32.40 2.75
N PHE A 217 25.50 32.08 1.53
CA PHE A 217 25.92 32.79 0.33
C PHE A 217 25.56 34.28 0.42
N ILE A 218 24.32 34.60 0.80
CA ILE A 218 23.89 36.00 0.95
C ILE A 218 24.69 36.69 2.05
N LYS A 219 24.91 36.08 3.21
CA LYS A 219 25.74 36.69 4.28
C LYS A 219 27.18 36.97 3.86
N ASN A 220 27.76 36.15 2.99
CA ASN A 220 29.14 36.31 2.57
C ASN A 220 29.33 37.30 1.42
N PHE A 221 28.31 37.47 0.57
CA PHE A 221 28.41 38.23 -0.70
C PHE A 221 27.33 39.31 -0.86
N HIS A 222 26.58 39.65 0.20
CA HIS A 222 25.58 40.70 0.14
C HIS A 222 26.18 42.01 -0.36
N GLY A 223 25.42 42.75 -1.16
CA GLY A 223 25.88 44.03 -1.68
C GLY A 223 26.84 43.95 -2.87
N GLN A 224 27.43 42.78 -3.14
CA GLN A 224 28.37 42.60 -4.24
C GLN A 224 27.68 42.73 -5.60
N ILE A 225 28.35 43.41 -6.53
CA ILE A 225 27.91 43.55 -7.91
C ILE A 225 28.59 42.44 -8.73
N VAL A 226 27.78 41.62 -9.39
CA VAL A 226 28.21 40.51 -10.25
C VAL A 226 27.95 40.87 -11.70
N GLU A 227 28.93 40.66 -12.56
CA GLU A 227 28.80 40.88 -14.00
C GLU A 227 28.29 39.60 -14.68
N CYS A 228 27.11 39.69 -15.30
CA CYS A 228 26.39 38.54 -15.90
C CYS A 228 26.62 38.40 -17.42
N GLY A 229 27.58 39.14 -17.99
CA GLY A 229 27.87 39.19 -19.43
C GLY A 229 27.15 40.33 -20.16
N LEU A 230 27.70 40.75 -21.31
CA LEU A 230 27.22 41.87 -22.15
C LEU A 230 27.02 43.20 -21.38
N GLY A 231 27.81 43.44 -20.33
CA GLY A 231 27.74 44.65 -19.51
C GLY A 231 26.57 44.69 -18.49
N LYS A 232 25.75 43.63 -18.38
CA LYS A 232 24.70 43.55 -17.35
C LYS A 232 25.32 43.29 -15.98
N LYS A 233 25.05 44.20 -15.04
CA LYS A 233 25.47 44.10 -13.64
C LYS A 233 24.26 43.84 -12.76
N VAL A 234 24.32 42.81 -11.91
CA VAL A 234 23.28 42.49 -10.92
C VAL A 234 23.87 42.62 -9.52
N LYS A 235 23.09 43.12 -8.56
CA LYS A 235 23.51 43.25 -7.17
C LYS A 235 22.93 42.09 -6.35
N ILE A 236 23.76 41.42 -5.56
CA ILE A 236 23.30 40.42 -4.58
C ILE A 236 22.48 41.14 -3.49
N LEU A 237 21.33 40.60 -3.14
CA LEU A 237 20.43 41.19 -2.15
C LEU A 237 21.11 41.36 -0.79
N GLU A 238 20.75 42.44 -0.10
CA GLU A 238 21.11 42.60 1.31
C GLU A 238 20.40 41.52 2.15
N VAL A 239 21.03 41.09 3.25
CA VAL A 239 20.56 39.96 4.07
C VAL A 239 19.08 40.11 4.48
N ASN A 240 18.70 41.28 5.01
CA ASN A 240 17.33 41.54 5.45
C ASN A 240 16.32 41.48 4.29
N VAL A 241 16.71 42.01 3.12
CA VAL A 241 15.87 42.03 1.92
C VAL A 241 15.70 40.61 1.37
N TYR A 242 16.75 39.79 1.37
CA TYR A 242 16.68 38.39 0.98
C TYR A 242 15.76 37.58 1.89
N GLU A 243 15.86 37.76 3.21
CA GLU A 243 15.00 37.05 4.15
C GLU A 243 13.51 37.37 3.95
N GLU A 244 13.18 38.65 3.79
CA GLU A 244 11.82 39.10 3.51
C GLU A 244 11.32 38.55 2.16
N PHE A 245 12.15 38.66 1.12
CA PHE A 245 11.86 38.11 -0.21
C PHE A 245 11.53 36.61 -0.10
N VAL A 246 12.36 35.83 0.60
CA VAL A 246 12.15 34.39 0.74
C VAL A 246 10.89 34.08 1.56
N LYS A 247 10.64 34.81 2.65
CA LYS A 247 9.45 34.65 3.50
C LYS A 247 8.17 34.94 2.73
N GLN A 248 8.17 35.96 1.88
CA GLN A 248 7.01 36.39 1.08
C GLN A 248 6.79 35.52 -0.16
N HIS A 249 7.83 35.25 -0.94
CA HIS A 249 7.70 34.56 -2.23
C HIS A 249 7.55 33.04 -2.08
N TYR A 250 8.08 32.44 -1.02
CA TYR A 250 8.01 30.99 -0.77
C TYR A 250 7.14 30.62 0.44
N ALA A 251 6.23 31.50 0.87
CA ALA A 251 5.36 31.30 2.03
C ALA A 251 4.60 29.96 2.01
N LYS A 252 4.10 29.56 0.83
CA LYS A 252 3.35 28.31 0.61
C LYS A 252 4.27 27.07 0.53
N ASN A 253 5.54 27.23 0.12
CA ASN A 253 6.51 26.12 -0.01
C ASN A 253 7.48 26.08 1.18
N ARG A 254 7.00 25.58 2.33
CA ARG A 254 7.75 25.54 3.59
C ARG A 254 9.11 24.81 3.47
N SER A 255 9.18 23.75 2.68
CA SER A 255 10.41 22.97 2.50
C SER A 255 11.50 23.77 1.79
N LYS A 256 11.16 24.41 0.65
CA LYS A 256 12.10 25.24 -0.11
C LYS A 256 12.47 26.51 0.64
N ARG A 257 11.50 27.16 1.28
CA ARG A 257 11.72 28.34 2.14
C ARG A 257 12.75 28.06 3.23
N ASN A 258 12.58 26.96 3.95
CA ASN A 258 13.50 26.59 5.02
C ASN A 258 14.91 26.31 4.48
N LYS A 259 15.04 25.76 3.26
CA LYS A 259 16.33 25.54 2.60
C LYS A 259 17.03 26.82 2.16
N LEU A 260 16.29 27.78 1.64
CA LEU A 260 16.83 29.10 1.27
C LEU A 260 17.32 29.88 2.49
N LEU A 261 16.64 29.72 3.63
CA LEU A 261 17.00 30.35 4.92
C LEU A 261 17.99 29.54 5.77
N LEU A 262 18.56 28.44 5.25
CA LEU A 262 19.54 27.64 5.98
C LEU A 262 20.92 28.31 5.95
N GLU A 263 21.49 28.53 7.13
CA GLU A 263 22.86 29.04 7.30
C GLU A 263 23.92 27.94 7.25
N ASP A 264 23.59 26.74 7.75
CA ASP A 264 24.44 25.56 7.62
C ASP A 264 23.59 24.29 7.58
N ILE A 265 24.16 23.18 7.11
CA ILE A 265 23.47 21.89 6.99
C ILE A 265 23.49 21.21 8.37
N PRO A 266 22.33 20.99 9.03
CA PRO A 266 22.31 20.36 10.34
C PRO A 266 22.85 18.92 10.27
N GLU A 267 23.74 18.53 11.19
CA GLU A 267 24.27 17.15 11.28
C GLU A 267 23.15 16.10 11.33
N LYS A 268 22.06 16.42 12.05
CA LYS A 268 20.84 15.59 12.11
C LYS A 268 20.14 15.40 10.76
N MET A 269 20.27 16.30 9.77
CA MET A 269 19.73 16.11 8.41
C MET A 269 20.54 15.09 7.61
N ILE A 270 21.86 15.07 7.80
CA ILE A 270 22.77 14.09 7.19
C ILE A 270 22.52 12.70 7.82
N GLU A 271 22.35 12.64 9.14
CA GLU A 271 22.06 11.39 9.86
C GLU A 271 20.64 10.85 9.61
N ARG A 272 19.61 11.72 9.48
CA ARG A 272 18.21 11.31 9.29
C ARG A 272 17.93 10.62 7.96
N GLN A 273 18.65 10.94 6.89
CA GLN A 273 18.53 10.20 5.63
C GLN A 273 19.10 8.78 5.74
N MET A 274 20.04 8.54 6.66
CA MET A 274 20.82 7.30 6.70
C MET A 274 20.27 6.22 7.63
N ASN A 275 19.45 6.54 8.64
CA ASN A 275 19.34 5.64 9.80
C ASN A 275 18.17 4.64 9.77
N ASP A 276 16.93 5.02 9.46
CA ASP A 276 15.81 4.06 9.65
C ASP A 276 15.50 3.19 8.42
N THR A 277 15.79 3.68 7.21
CA THR A 277 15.50 2.95 5.97
C THR A 277 16.66 2.05 5.50
N ARG A 278 17.90 2.32 5.93
CA ARG A 278 19.08 1.53 5.57
C ARG A 278 19.26 0.31 6.46
N TYR A 279 18.82 0.38 7.71
CA TYR A 279 19.02 -0.67 8.71
C TYR A 279 18.40 -2.01 8.30
N ILE A 280 17.15 -2.05 7.82
CA ILE A 280 16.46 -3.30 7.43
C ILE A 280 17.15 -3.96 6.23
N SER A 281 17.47 -3.13 5.23
CA SER A 281 18.17 -3.61 4.03
C SER A 281 19.53 -4.17 4.40
N LYS A 282 20.29 -3.45 5.25
CA LYS A 282 21.58 -3.92 5.78
C LYS A 282 21.42 -5.20 6.60
N PHE A 283 20.37 -5.29 7.42
CA PHE A 283 20.12 -6.44 8.29
C PHE A 283 19.81 -7.70 7.48
N ILE A 284 18.83 -7.63 6.57
CA ILE A 284 18.49 -8.76 5.69
C ILE A 284 19.68 -9.10 4.79
N SER A 285 20.35 -8.08 4.22
CA SER A 285 21.52 -8.32 3.36
C SER A 285 22.65 -8.99 4.13
N GLY A 286 22.92 -8.58 5.37
CA GLY A 286 23.92 -9.22 6.22
C GLY A 286 23.58 -10.69 6.50
N ILE A 287 22.32 -10.99 6.81
CA ILE A 287 21.88 -12.37 7.05
C ILE A 287 21.99 -13.22 5.78
N LEU A 288 21.45 -12.76 4.67
CA LEU A 288 21.49 -13.50 3.40
C LEU A 288 22.91 -13.61 2.86
N SER A 289 23.79 -12.67 3.19
CA SER A 289 25.21 -12.76 2.84
C SER A 289 25.87 -13.98 3.46
N ASN A 290 25.49 -14.39 4.68
CA ASN A 290 26.03 -15.59 5.30
C ASN A 290 25.75 -16.87 4.49
N ILE A 291 24.70 -16.87 3.66
CA ILE A 291 24.29 -18.03 2.84
C ILE A 291 25.11 -18.15 1.55
N VAL A 292 25.43 -17.03 0.90
CA VAL A 292 26.09 -17.01 -0.42
C VAL A 292 27.53 -16.51 -0.40
N ARG A 293 28.10 -16.28 0.79
CA ARG A 293 29.47 -15.79 0.96
C ARG A 293 30.46 -16.77 0.33
N ALA A 294 31.33 -16.27 -0.54
CA ALA A 294 32.42 -17.06 -1.08
C ALA A 294 33.52 -17.24 -0.01
N GLU A 295 34.21 -18.38 -0.02
CA GLU A 295 35.32 -18.64 0.92
C GLU A 295 36.57 -17.80 0.59
N VAL A 296 36.66 -17.31 -0.66
CA VAL A 296 37.82 -16.56 -1.17
C VAL A 296 37.38 -15.20 -1.72
N ASN A 297 38.11 -14.14 -1.33
CA ASN A 297 37.95 -12.77 -1.81
C ASN A 297 36.51 -12.24 -1.64
N ASP A 298 35.93 -12.41 -0.45
CA ASP A 298 34.58 -11.95 -0.11
C ASP A 298 34.51 -11.43 1.33
N ASP A 299 35.42 -10.51 1.65
CA ASP A 299 35.57 -9.88 2.98
C ASP A 299 34.67 -8.65 3.17
N GLY A 300 33.80 -8.38 2.19
CA GLY A 300 32.88 -7.25 2.21
C GLY A 300 31.77 -7.40 3.27
N VAL A 301 31.21 -6.27 3.71
CA VAL A 301 30.08 -6.24 4.66
C VAL A 301 28.92 -7.10 4.17
N ASN A 302 28.59 -6.99 2.88
CA ASN A 302 27.70 -7.92 2.18
C ASN A 302 28.53 -8.81 1.26
N SER A 303 28.07 -10.03 1.04
CA SER A 303 28.69 -10.92 0.05
C SER A 303 28.57 -10.32 -1.35
N LYS A 304 29.62 -10.48 -2.16
CA LYS A 304 29.61 -10.13 -3.59
C LYS A 304 28.55 -10.89 -4.40
N ASN A 305 28.05 -12.02 -3.89
CA ASN A 305 27.02 -12.86 -4.52
C ASN A 305 25.59 -12.50 -4.07
N LEU A 306 25.44 -11.45 -3.26
CA LEU A 306 24.16 -10.85 -2.91
C LEU A 306 23.92 -9.62 -3.79
N LEU A 307 22.96 -9.70 -4.72
CA LEU A 307 22.66 -8.60 -5.63
C LEU A 307 21.40 -7.82 -5.20
N PRO A 308 21.53 -6.53 -4.84
CA PRO A 308 20.36 -5.71 -4.58
C PRO A 308 19.70 -5.29 -5.90
N GLY A 309 18.44 -5.69 -6.07
CA GLY A 309 17.55 -5.25 -7.13
C GLY A 309 16.78 -3.99 -6.75
N ASN A 310 16.25 -3.29 -7.76
CA ASN A 310 15.32 -2.19 -7.55
C ASN A 310 14.09 -2.35 -8.46
N GLY A 311 12.93 -1.89 -8.02
CA GLY A 311 11.69 -2.08 -8.79
C GLY A 311 11.62 -1.35 -10.14
N LYS A 312 12.52 -0.39 -10.41
CA LYS A 312 12.64 0.20 -11.75
C LYS A 312 13.27 -0.80 -12.72
N ILE A 313 14.36 -1.44 -12.31
CA ILE A 313 15.03 -2.52 -13.05
C ILE A 313 14.04 -3.64 -13.33
N THR A 314 13.31 -4.10 -12.31
CA THR A 314 12.29 -5.15 -12.48
C THR A 314 11.23 -4.74 -13.50
N SER A 315 10.77 -3.49 -13.46
CA SER A 315 9.71 -3.01 -14.36
C SER A 315 10.20 -2.92 -15.81
N GLU A 316 11.42 -2.43 -16.02
CA GLU A 316 12.02 -2.29 -17.36
C GLU A 316 12.33 -3.65 -18.00
N LEU A 317 12.98 -4.55 -17.26
CA LEU A 317 13.25 -5.91 -17.75
C LEU A 317 11.95 -6.69 -18.02
N LYS A 318 10.95 -6.57 -17.15
CA LYS A 318 9.64 -7.22 -17.34
C LYS A 318 8.93 -6.73 -18.60
N GLN A 319 9.06 -5.44 -18.93
CA GLN A 319 8.52 -4.88 -20.16
C GLN A 319 9.27 -5.43 -21.38
N ASP A 320 10.59 -5.33 -21.39
CA ASP A 320 11.42 -5.71 -22.54
C ASP A 320 11.42 -7.22 -22.81
N TRP A 321 11.26 -8.04 -21.78
CA TRP A 321 11.13 -9.49 -21.90
C TRP A 321 9.73 -9.95 -22.33
N GLY A 322 8.76 -9.05 -22.49
CA GLY A 322 7.40 -9.37 -22.93
C GLY A 322 6.53 -10.02 -21.85
N LEU A 323 6.92 -9.90 -20.58
CA LEU A 323 6.21 -10.52 -19.46
C LEU A 323 4.94 -9.77 -19.05
N ASN A 324 4.79 -8.51 -19.46
CA ASN A 324 3.52 -7.79 -19.31
C ASN A 324 2.41 -8.42 -20.16
N ASP A 325 2.74 -8.98 -21.32
CA ASP A 325 1.77 -9.66 -22.18
C ASP A 325 1.36 -11.01 -21.61
N VAL A 326 2.33 -11.76 -21.08
CA VAL A 326 2.08 -12.99 -20.30
C VAL A 326 1.14 -12.68 -19.12
N TRP A 327 1.38 -11.58 -18.40
CA TRP A 327 0.52 -11.17 -17.30
C TRP A 327 -0.89 -10.78 -17.77
N ASN A 328 -1.02 -10.05 -18.88
CA ASN A 328 -2.31 -9.69 -19.46
C ASN A 328 -3.12 -10.94 -19.84
N GLU A 329 -2.48 -11.93 -20.47
CA GLU A 329 -3.10 -13.20 -20.84
C GLU A 329 -3.54 -14.03 -19.61
N LEU A 330 -2.78 -13.96 -18.51
CA LEU A 330 -3.11 -14.68 -17.29
C LEU A 330 -4.36 -14.13 -16.58
N ILE A 331 -4.60 -12.81 -16.69
CA ILE A 331 -5.67 -12.13 -15.96
C ILE A 331 -6.89 -11.81 -16.84
N ILE A 332 -6.77 -11.87 -18.17
CA ILE A 332 -7.86 -11.51 -19.10
C ILE A 332 -9.19 -12.22 -18.80
N PRO A 333 -9.25 -13.50 -18.36
CA PRO A 333 -10.53 -14.15 -18.11
C PRO A 333 -11.36 -13.45 -17.02
N ARG A 334 -10.72 -12.79 -16.04
CA ARG A 334 -11.44 -12.00 -15.03
C ARG A 334 -12.09 -10.75 -15.61
N PHE A 335 -11.46 -10.12 -16.60
CA PHE A 335 -11.99 -8.93 -17.27
C PHE A 335 -13.12 -9.29 -18.24
N GLU A 336 -13.01 -10.42 -18.95
CA GLU A 336 -14.10 -10.97 -19.76
C GLU A 336 -15.33 -11.30 -18.91
N ARG A 337 -15.12 -11.91 -17.73
CA ARG A 337 -16.20 -12.14 -16.77
C ARG A 337 -16.81 -10.82 -16.26
N MET A 338 -16.01 -9.77 -16.07
CA MET A 338 -16.53 -8.46 -15.67
C MET A 338 -17.44 -7.83 -16.75
N ASN A 339 -17.07 -7.97 -18.02
CA ASN A 339 -17.94 -7.58 -19.14
C ASN A 339 -19.29 -8.33 -19.09
N GLN A 340 -19.26 -9.64 -18.83
CA GLN A 340 -20.49 -10.44 -18.66
C GLN A 340 -21.33 -9.99 -17.45
N LEU A 341 -20.71 -9.74 -16.29
CA LEU A 341 -21.42 -9.31 -15.07
C LEU A 341 -22.06 -7.92 -15.21
N THR A 342 -21.47 -7.06 -16.02
CA THR A 342 -21.93 -5.67 -16.22
C THR A 342 -22.72 -5.49 -17.51
N ASN A 343 -22.89 -6.56 -18.31
CA ASN A 343 -23.42 -6.49 -19.67
C ASN A 343 -22.79 -5.36 -20.50
N SER A 344 -21.45 -5.26 -20.46
CA SER A 344 -20.68 -4.20 -21.13
C SER A 344 -19.48 -4.74 -21.89
N THR A 345 -18.78 -3.89 -22.63
CA THR A 345 -17.50 -4.19 -23.29
C THR A 345 -16.33 -3.35 -22.75
N HIS A 346 -16.53 -2.64 -21.64
CA HIS A 346 -15.59 -1.63 -21.16
C HIS A 346 -14.35 -2.19 -20.45
N PHE A 347 -14.30 -3.50 -20.16
CA PHE A 347 -13.20 -4.13 -19.43
C PHE A 347 -12.19 -4.84 -20.35
N THR A 348 -12.45 -4.89 -21.66
CA THR A 348 -11.53 -5.42 -22.65
C THR A 348 -11.40 -4.46 -23.83
N VAL A 349 -10.24 -4.43 -24.47
CA VAL A 349 -10.01 -3.67 -25.71
C VAL A 349 -9.33 -4.55 -26.73
N TRP A 350 -9.81 -4.54 -27.98
CA TRP A 350 -9.18 -5.28 -29.06
C TRP A 350 -7.90 -4.59 -29.50
N ASN A 351 -6.80 -5.35 -29.63
CA ASN A 351 -5.55 -4.86 -30.18
C ASN A 351 -5.35 -5.43 -31.58
N GLU A 352 -5.41 -4.58 -32.60
CA GLU A 352 -5.26 -4.97 -34.01
C GLU A 352 -3.86 -5.51 -34.34
N HIS A 353 -2.81 -4.99 -33.70
CA HIS A 353 -1.43 -5.43 -33.97
C HIS A 353 -1.15 -6.83 -33.43
N HIS A 354 -1.73 -7.18 -32.29
CA HIS A 354 -1.51 -8.47 -31.63
C HIS A 354 -2.66 -9.47 -31.83
N GLN A 355 -3.75 -9.06 -32.49
CA GLN A 355 -4.96 -9.86 -32.75
C GLN A 355 -5.52 -10.52 -31.48
N LYS A 356 -5.52 -9.78 -30.37
CA LYS A 356 -5.94 -10.27 -29.04
C LYS A 356 -6.62 -9.16 -28.23
N PHE A 357 -7.50 -9.58 -27.31
CA PHE A 357 -8.06 -8.68 -26.31
C PHE A 357 -7.06 -8.37 -25.20
N LEU A 358 -7.02 -7.10 -24.79
CA LEU A 358 -6.23 -6.62 -23.67
C LEU A 358 -7.13 -6.20 -22.51
N PRO A 359 -6.72 -6.45 -21.25
CA PRO A 359 -7.49 -6.05 -20.09
C PRO A 359 -7.37 -4.53 -19.87
N THR A 360 -8.52 -3.88 -19.71
CA THR A 360 -8.65 -2.44 -19.43
C THR A 360 -9.75 -2.19 -18.40
N VAL A 361 -9.86 -0.96 -17.90
CA VAL A 361 -10.97 -0.53 -17.03
C VAL A 361 -11.49 0.82 -17.50
N PRO A 362 -12.78 1.12 -17.28
CA PRO A 362 -13.34 2.47 -17.46
C PRO A 362 -12.50 3.54 -16.75
N LEU A 363 -12.51 4.76 -17.27
CA LEU A 363 -11.72 5.87 -16.73
C LEU A 363 -12.10 6.16 -15.26
N GLU A 364 -13.37 6.05 -14.92
CA GLU A 364 -13.93 6.27 -13.58
C GLU A 364 -13.38 5.25 -12.57
N LEU A 365 -13.09 4.04 -13.05
CA LEU A 365 -12.56 2.92 -12.28
C LEU A 365 -11.03 2.82 -12.33
N SER A 366 -10.38 3.57 -13.21
CA SER A 366 -8.91 3.61 -13.32
C SER A 366 -8.24 4.24 -12.10
N LYS A 367 -9.01 5.01 -11.32
CA LYS A 367 -8.56 5.71 -10.11
C LYS A 367 -8.09 4.72 -9.03
N GLY A 368 -6.79 4.72 -8.73
CA GLY A 368 -6.19 3.81 -7.73
C GLY A 368 -6.20 2.33 -8.14
N PHE A 369 -6.48 2.03 -9.40
CA PHE A 369 -6.49 0.67 -9.93
C PHE A 369 -5.11 0.27 -10.42
N SER A 370 -4.64 -0.91 -10.00
CA SER A 370 -3.39 -1.49 -10.50
C SER A 370 -3.64 -2.88 -11.05
N LYS A 371 -3.57 -3.01 -12.38
CA LYS A 371 -3.69 -4.28 -13.11
C LYS A 371 -2.75 -5.38 -12.56
N LYS A 372 -1.58 -4.98 -12.08
CA LYS A 372 -0.59 -5.88 -11.48
C LYS A 372 -1.07 -6.44 -10.13
N ARG A 373 -1.74 -5.63 -9.31
CA ARG A 373 -2.02 -5.94 -7.90
C ARG A 373 -3.33 -6.68 -7.65
N ILE A 374 -4.09 -6.99 -8.70
CA ILE A 374 -5.36 -7.74 -8.59
C ILE A 374 -5.17 -9.23 -8.31
N ASP A 375 -3.98 -9.77 -8.59
CA ASP A 375 -3.66 -11.19 -8.48
C ASP A 375 -2.33 -11.36 -7.73
N HIS A 376 -2.27 -12.24 -6.74
CA HIS A 376 -1.11 -12.43 -5.85
C HIS A 376 0.15 -12.95 -6.56
N ARG A 377 0.00 -13.63 -7.71
CA ARG A 377 1.11 -14.24 -8.45
C ARG A 377 2.09 -13.24 -9.05
N HIS A 378 1.77 -11.94 -9.06
CA HIS A 378 2.68 -10.90 -9.54
C HIS A 378 3.97 -10.84 -8.72
N HIS A 379 3.93 -11.23 -7.45
CA HIS A 379 5.13 -11.31 -6.60
C HIS A 379 6.11 -12.38 -7.11
N ALA A 380 5.60 -13.54 -7.53
CA ALA A 380 6.42 -14.59 -8.13
C ALA A 380 6.99 -14.15 -9.49
N LEU A 381 6.20 -13.44 -10.30
CA LEU A 381 6.66 -12.86 -11.55
C LEU A 381 7.80 -11.86 -11.34
N ASP A 382 7.67 -10.94 -10.40
CA ASP A 382 8.73 -9.98 -10.09
C ASP A 382 9.98 -10.70 -9.53
N ALA A 383 9.81 -11.71 -8.68
CA ALA A 383 10.91 -12.53 -8.15
C ALA A 383 11.66 -13.27 -9.26
N LEU A 384 10.96 -13.84 -10.24
CA LEU A 384 11.55 -14.47 -11.42
C LEU A 384 12.38 -13.47 -12.23
N VAL A 385 11.84 -12.27 -12.45
CA VAL A 385 12.54 -11.21 -13.19
C VAL A 385 13.83 -10.82 -12.49
N ILE A 386 13.76 -10.62 -11.17
CA ILE A 386 14.93 -10.29 -10.35
C ILE A 386 15.95 -11.43 -10.33
N ALA A 387 15.51 -12.70 -10.23
CA ALA A 387 16.42 -13.85 -10.29
C ALA A 387 17.16 -13.94 -11.64
N CYS A 388 16.51 -13.57 -12.75
CA CYS A 388 17.13 -13.56 -14.08
C CYS A 388 17.95 -12.28 -14.38
N ALA A 389 17.79 -11.22 -13.58
CA ALA A 389 18.56 -10.00 -13.75
C ALA A 389 20.03 -10.25 -13.38
N THR A 390 20.97 -9.81 -14.21
CA THR A 390 22.40 -10.05 -14.00
C THR A 390 23.05 -8.80 -13.42
N ARG A 391 24.27 -8.93 -12.89
CA ARG A 391 25.10 -7.77 -12.48
C ARG A 391 25.22 -6.72 -13.59
N ASN A 392 25.32 -7.16 -14.85
CA ASN A 392 25.41 -6.28 -16.01
C ASN A 392 24.09 -5.54 -16.28
N HIS A 393 22.94 -6.21 -16.14
CA HIS A 393 21.63 -5.55 -16.22
C HIS A 393 21.52 -4.44 -15.15
N ILE A 394 21.86 -4.77 -13.91
CA ILE A 394 21.78 -3.83 -12.77
C ILE A 394 22.72 -2.63 -12.99
N ASN A 395 23.96 -2.88 -13.41
CA ASN A 395 24.95 -1.84 -13.64
C ASN A 395 24.53 -0.89 -14.78
N LEU A 396 24.08 -1.43 -15.91
CA LEU A 396 23.64 -0.62 -17.05
C LEU A 396 22.47 0.31 -16.66
N LEU A 397 21.44 -0.23 -16.03
CA LEU A 397 20.22 0.50 -15.69
C LEU A 397 20.43 1.54 -14.58
N ASN A 398 21.32 1.25 -13.62
CA ASN A 398 21.72 2.22 -12.61
C ASN A 398 22.50 3.39 -13.23
N ASN A 399 23.45 3.15 -14.14
CA ASN A 399 24.19 4.21 -14.83
C ASN A 399 23.28 5.07 -15.72
N GLN A 400 22.35 4.45 -16.45
CA GLN A 400 21.36 5.19 -17.25
C GLN A 400 20.49 6.11 -16.38
N SER A 401 20.15 5.66 -15.18
CA SER A 401 19.40 6.46 -14.20
C SER A 401 20.22 7.60 -13.58
N ALA A 402 21.54 7.46 -13.50
CA ALA A 402 22.45 8.41 -12.85
C ALA A 402 22.86 9.62 -13.72
N ARG A 403 22.40 9.72 -14.98
CA ARG A 403 22.79 10.77 -15.95
C ARG A 403 24.32 10.94 -16.09
N SER A 404 25.10 9.86 -15.90
CA SER A 404 26.55 9.91 -16.13
C SER A 404 26.87 10.09 -17.62
N ASP A 405 27.85 10.92 -17.96
CA ASP A 405 28.35 11.10 -19.34
C ASP A 405 28.87 9.78 -19.97
N THR A 406 29.18 8.80 -19.13
CA THR A 406 29.63 7.46 -19.52
C THR A 406 28.46 6.59 -20.01
N LYS A 407 28.09 6.73 -21.27
CA LYS A 407 27.15 5.79 -21.93
C LYS A 407 27.83 4.42 -22.06
N ARG A 408 27.41 3.44 -21.26
CA ARG A 408 27.87 2.03 -21.28
C ARG A 408 27.39 1.28 -22.54
N TYR A 409 27.89 1.69 -23.70
CA TYR A 409 27.56 1.07 -25.00
C TYR A 409 28.01 -0.40 -25.07
N ASP A 410 29.10 -0.75 -24.37
CA ASP A 410 29.59 -2.11 -24.13
C ASP A 410 28.48 -3.02 -23.57
N LEU A 411 27.85 -2.60 -22.47
CA LEU A 411 26.80 -3.38 -21.83
C LEU A 411 25.53 -3.41 -22.67
N LYS A 412 25.19 -2.32 -23.37
CA LYS A 412 24.03 -2.32 -24.29
C LYS A 412 24.20 -3.34 -25.39
N ARG A 413 25.36 -3.38 -26.06
CA ARG A 413 25.68 -4.36 -27.11
C ARG A 413 25.60 -5.81 -26.61
N LYS A 414 25.99 -6.04 -25.36
CA LYS A 414 25.93 -7.38 -24.74
C LYS A 414 24.52 -7.82 -24.34
N LEU A 415 23.67 -6.89 -23.90
CA LEU A 415 22.41 -7.23 -23.23
C LEU A 415 21.16 -6.94 -24.06
N MET A 416 21.25 -6.15 -25.12
CA MET A 416 20.09 -5.66 -25.88
C MET A 416 20.14 -6.08 -27.35
N ARG A 417 18.96 -6.25 -27.95
CA ARG A 417 18.79 -6.36 -29.40
C ARG A 417 18.95 -4.99 -30.05
N PHE A 418 19.64 -4.96 -31.19
CA PHE A 418 19.80 -3.77 -32.02
C PHE A 418 19.08 -3.97 -33.34
N GLU A 419 18.37 -2.94 -33.79
CA GLU A 419 17.73 -2.91 -35.10
C GLU A 419 18.18 -1.66 -35.86
N LYS A 420 18.32 -1.80 -37.17
CA LYS A 420 18.60 -0.67 -38.07
C LYS A 420 17.31 0.12 -38.27
N VAL A 421 17.31 1.37 -37.84
CA VAL A 421 16.19 2.28 -38.07
C VAL A 421 16.68 3.41 -38.96
N ALA A 422 15.97 3.62 -40.07
CA ALA A 422 16.17 4.76 -40.95
C ALA A 422 15.31 5.93 -40.47
N TYR A 423 15.88 7.12 -40.36
CA TYR A 423 15.12 8.36 -40.17
C TYR A 423 15.64 9.45 -41.10
N ASN A 424 14.74 10.33 -41.52
CA ASN A 424 15.12 11.47 -42.35
C ASN A 424 15.57 12.62 -41.43
N HIS A 425 16.78 13.14 -41.67
CA HIS A 425 17.33 14.20 -40.85
C HIS A 425 16.45 15.46 -40.95
N PRO A 426 15.95 16.02 -39.83
CA PRO A 426 14.92 17.07 -39.85
C PRO A 426 15.30 18.35 -40.59
N LYS A 427 16.61 18.62 -40.73
CA LYS A 427 17.13 19.84 -41.36
C LYS A 427 17.68 19.62 -42.77
N THR A 428 18.09 18.40 -43.12
CA THR A 428 18.79 18.11 -44.39
C THR A 428 18.02 17.15 -45.29
N GLY A 429 16.95 16.52 -44.80
CA GLY A 429 16.15 15.54 -45.56
C GLY A 429 16.85 14.22 -45.84
N GLU A 430 18.13 14.09 -45.46
CA GLU A 430 18.97 12.94 -45.75
C GLU A 430 18.55 11.72 -44.92
N ARG A 431 18.46 10.55 -45.56
CA ARG A 431 18.10 9.30 -44.90
C ARG A 431 19.30 8.76 -44.14
N ILE A 432 19.26 8.86 -42.81
CA ILE A 432 20.30 8.34 -41.92
C ILE A 432 19.86 6.99 -41.37
N GLU A 433 20.65 5.95 -41.59
CA GLU A 433 20.46 4.65 -40.98
C GLU A 433 21.30 4.53 -39.71
N ARG A 434 20.64 4.24 -38.59
CA ARG A 434 21.31 4.08 -37.29
C ARG A 434 20.82 2.81 -36.61
N GLU A 435 21.77 2.05 -36.07
CA GLU A 435 21.45 0.97 -35.14
C GLU A 435 21.04 1.53 -33.80
N VAL A 436 19.81 1.20 -33.39
CA VAL A 436 19.24 1.62 -32.11
C VAL A 436 18.93 0.40 -31.25
N PRO A 437 19.22 0.46 -29.94
CA PRO A 437 18.80 -0.60 -29.02
C PRO A 437 17.28 -0.58 -28.91
N LYS A 438 16.65 -1.75 -29.02
CA LYS A 438 15.19 -1.89 -28.98
C LYS A 438 14.68 -2.46 -27.67
N GLY A 439 15.34 -3.51 -27.17
CA GLY A 439 15.01 -4.08 -25.87
C GLY A 439 15.98 -5.16 -25.43
N PHE A 440 15.92 -5.52 -24.14
CA PHE A 440 16.77 -6.56 -23.57
C PHE A 440 16.56 -7.94 -24.22
N LEU A 441 17.65 -8.69 -24.34
CA LEU A 441 17.64 -10.11 -24.68
C LEU A 441 16.94 -10.89 -23.58
N LYS A 442 16.06 -11.82 -23.97
CA LYS A 442 15.42 -12.72 -23.01
C LYS A 442 16.48 -13.61 -22.35
N PRO A 443 16.27 -14.05 -21.10
CA PRO A 443 17.20 -14.98 -20.44
C PRO A 443 17.40 -16.29 -21.23
N TRP A 444 16.34 -16.80 -21.86
CA TRP A 444 16.36 -17.89 -22.83
C TRP A 444 15.20 -17.74 -23.83
N GLU A 445 15.18 -18.54 -24.89
CA GLU A 445 14.25 -18.39 -26.03
C GLU A 445 12.77 -18.51 -25.62
N ASN A 446 12.41 -19.59 -24.93
CA ASN A 446 11.04 -19.89 -24.49
C ASN A 446 10.64 -19.23 -23.16
N PHE A 447 11.42 -18.26 -22.68
CA PHE A 447 11.24 -17.63 -21.35
C PHE A 447 9.81 -17.20 -21.04
N THR A 448 9.12 -16.60 -22.01
CA THR A 448 7.73 -16.14 -21.84
C THR A 448 6.73 -17.29 -21.70
N ILE A 449 6.94 -18.40 -22.42
CA ILE A 449 6.08 -19.59 -22.38
C ILE A 449 6.26 -20.31 -21.05
N ASP A 450 7.52 -20.55 -20.65
CA ASP A 450 7.85 -21.23 -19.40
C ASP A 450 7.37 -20.43 -18.18
N THR A 451 7.48 -19.10 -18.25
CA THR A 451 6.95 -18.20 -17.22
C THR A 451 5.44 -18.35 -17.11
N LYS A 452 4.70 -18.33 -18.23
CA LYS A 452 3.25 -18.50 -18.23
C LYS A 452 2.86 -19.84 -17.60
N ASN A 453 3.43 -20.94 -18.08
CA ASN A 453 3.15 -22.29 -17.60
C ASN A 453 3.45 -22.42 -16.09
N SER A 454 4.53 -21.81 -15.62
CA SER A 454 4.89 -21.81 -14.20
C SER A 454 3.88 -20.99 -13.38
N LEU A 455 3.54 -19.77 -13.80
CA LEU A 455 2.57 -18.90 -13.10
C LEU A 455 1.16 -19.50 -13.04
N GLU A 456 0.72 -20.20 -14.09
CA GLU A 456 -0.56 -20.90 -14.10
C GLU A 456 -0.59 -22.06 -13.08
N ASN A 457 0.56 -22.63 -12.77
CA ASN A 457 0.68 -23.75 -11.85
C ASN A 457 0.89 -23.36 -10.38
N ILE A 458 1.22 -22.09 -10.10
CA ILE A 458 1.44 -21.59 -8.75
C ILE A 458 0.15 -21.58 -7.94
N ILE A 459 0.23 -22.14 -6.74
CA ILE A 459 -0.76 -21.96 -5.67
C ILE A 459 -0.17 -21.00 -4.63
N VAL A 460 -0.95 -19.99 -4.28
CA VAL A 460 -0.53 -18.97 -3.31
C VAL A 460 -0.73 -19.52 -1.89
N SER A 461 0.35 -19.58 -1.11
CA SER A 461 0.30 -19.94 0.31
C SER A 461 0.00 -18.70 1.17
N PHE A 462 -0.80 -18.88 2.22
CA PHE A 462 -1.18 -17.81 3.14
C PHE A 462 -0.82 -18.17 4.57
N LYS A 463 -0.04 -17.31 5.22
CA LYS A 463 0.25 -17.46 6.65
C LYS A 463 -1.02 -17.21 7.48
N GLN A 464 -1.35 -18.18 8.33
CA GLN A 464 -2.45 -18.06 9.28
C GLN A 464 -1.97 -17.49 10.61
N ASN A 465 -2.79 -16.65 11.25
CA ASN A 465 -2.52 -16.11 12.58
C ASN A 465 -3.67 -16.46 13.54
N LEU A 466 -3.72 -17.75 13.89
CA LEU A 466 -4.75 -18.36 14.74
C LEU A 466 -4.38 -18.40 16.23
N ARG A 467 -3.24 -17.82 16.62
CA ARG A 467 -2.82 -17.80 18.02
C ARG A 467 -3.78 -16.92 18.82
N VAL A 468 -4.52 -17.53 19.75
CA VAL A 468 -5.51 -16.86 20.60
C VAL A 468 -4.95 -16.55 21.99
N ILE A 469 -4.26 -17.49 22.62
CA ILE A 469 -3.59 -17.28 23.91
C ILE A 469 -2.08 -17.58 23.83
N ASN A 470 -1.32 -17.01 24.77
CA ASN A 470 0.08 -17.37 25.04
C ASN A 470 0.29 -17.48 26.55
N LYS A 471 1.19 -18.37 27.00
CA LYS A 471 1.67 -18.31 28.38
C LYS A 471 2.38 -16.96 28.59
N ALA A 472 1.95 -16.23 29.60
CA ALA A 472 2.54 -14.96 29.98
C ALA A 472 3.60 -15.21 31.05
N THR A 473 4.85 -14.94 30.72
CA THR A 473 5.96 -14.92 31.67
C THR A 473 6.17 -13.49 32.15
N ASN A 474 5.30 -13.06 33.06
CA ASN A 474 5.49 -11.76 33.71
C ASN A 474 6.57 -11.90 34.77
N ARG A 475 7.44 -10.91 34.84
CA ARG A 475 8.40 -10.74 35.93
C ARG A 475 8.04 -9.47 36.70
N TYR A 476 8.15 -9.52 38.01
CA TYR A 476 7.87 -8.38 38.88
C TYR A 476 8.93 -8.27 39.96
N GLU A 477 9.14 -7.06 40.47
CA GLU A 477 10.03 -6.85 41.61
C GLU A 477 9.37 -7.34 42.90
N LYS A 478 10.06 -8.20 43.63
CA LYS A 478 9.67 -8.63 44.97
C LYS A 478 10.87 -8.53 45.91
N TRP A 479 10.60 -8.17 47.16
CA TRP A 479 11.58 -8.32 48.23
C TRP A 479 11.76 -9.80 48.57
N VAL A 480 12.95 -10.34 48.31
CA VAL A 480 13.34 -11.71 48.63
C VAL A 480 14.37 -11.63 49.77
N LYS A 481 14.29 -12.56 50.72
CA LYS A 481 15.24 -12.62 51.84
C LYS A 481 16.36 -13.59 51.46
N LYS A 482 17.59 -13.09 51.29
CA LYS A 482 18.82 -13.88 51.12
C LYS A 482 19.75 -13.53 52.27
N ASP A 483 20.30 -14.53 52.93
CA ASP A 483 21.31 -14.36 54.00
C ASP A 483 20.89 -13.36 55.08
N GLY A 484 19.60 -13.37 55.46
CA GLY A 484 19.04 -12.47 56.48
C GLY A 484 18.68 -11.07 56.00
N VAL A 485 19.15 -10.64 54.83
CA VAL A 485 18.91 -9.30 54.25
C VAL A 485 17.81 -9.36 53.19
N LYS A 486 16.89 -8.37 53.21
CA LYS A 486 15.86 -8.23 52.16
C LYS A 486 16.44 -7.47 50.97
N THR A 487 16.51 -8.12 49.81
CA THR A 487 16.91 -7.51 48.55
C THR A 487 15.73 -7.50 47.58
N LYS A 488 15.63 -6.45 46.75
CA LYS A 488 14.66 -6.44 45.63
C LYS A 488 15.22 -7.28 44.50
N GLU A 489 14.54 -8.36 44.15
CA GLU A 489 14.85 -9.16 42.98
C GLU A 489 13.67 -9.18 42.00
N ILE A 490 14.00 -9.31 40.72
CA ILE A 490 13.02 -9.54 39.66
C ILE A 490 12.69 -11.03 39.66
N VAL A 491 11.51 -11.38 40.15
CA VAL A 491 11.02 -12.77 40.23
C VAL A 491 9.97 -13.04 39.16
N GLU A 492 9.96 -14.27 38.67
CA GLU A 492 8.92 -14.73 37.74
C GLU A 492 7.60 -14.97 38.47
N GLN A 493 6.51 -14.53 37.84
CA GLN A 493 5.16 -14.74 38.34
C GLN A 493 4.75 -16.21 38.19
N LYS A 494 4.64 -16.92 39.31
CA LYS A 494 4.12 -18.29 39.37
C LYS A 494 2.58 -18.31 39.23
N GLY A 495 2.03 -19.23 38.44
CA GLY A 495 0.59 -19.42 38.24
C GLY A 495 0.18 -19.65 36.78
N VAL A 496 -1.12 -19.87 36.54
CA VAL A 496 -1.70 -20.02 35.19
C VAL A 496 -1.97 -18.64 34.59
N ASN A 497 -0.94 -18.04 34.00
CA ASN A 497 -1.03 -16.71 33.40
C ASN A 497 -1.14 -16.82 31.88
N TRP A 498 -2.31 -16.51 31.33
CA TRP A 498 -2.56 -16.51 29.89
C TRP A 498 -2.74 -15.08 29.36
N ALA A 499 -1.94 -14.69 28.39
CA ALA A 499 -2.14 -13.46 27.64
C ALA A 499 -3.06 -13.73 26.43
N ILE A 500 -4.19 -13.03 26.36
CA ILE A 500 -5.11 -13.08 25.23
C ILE A 500 -4.55 -12.18 24.10
N ARG A 501 -4.48 -12.71 22.87
CA ARG A 501 -3.82 -12.06 21.72
C ARG A 501 -4.78 -11.40 20.73
N LYS A 502 -6.08 -11.45 21.01
CA LYS A 502 -7.13 -10.88 20.15
C LYS A 502 -8.06 -10.01 21.01
N PRO A 503 -8.55 -8.87 20.49
CA PRO A 503 -9.54 -8.07 21.20
C PRO A 503 -10.81 -8.90 21.40
N MET A 504 -11.34 -8.98 22.62
CA MET A 504 -12.55 -9.77 22.88
C MET A 504 -13.83 -9.03 22.47
N HIS A 505 -13.85 -7.73 22.67
CA HIS A 505 -15.02 -6.89 22.42
C HIS A 505 -14.62 -5.53 21.85
N LYS A 506 -15.58 -4.81 21.27
CA LYS A 506 -15.43 -3.39 20.93
C LYS A 506 -15.31 -2.55 22.20
N ASP A 507 -14.73 -1.36 22.08
CA ASP A 507 -14.55 -0.45 23.22
C ASP A 507 -15.87 0.13 23.75
N THR A 508 -16.91 0.16 22.90
CA THR A 508 -18.23 0.68 23.25
C THR A 508 -18.94 -0.26 24.23
N VAL A 509 -19.30 0.30 25.38
CA VAL A 509 -20.08 -0.38 26.42
C VAL A 509 -21.53 0.08 26.35
N TYR A 510 -22.43 -0.87 26.54
CA TYR A 510 -23.88 -0.68 26.48
C TYR A 510 -24.53 -1.06 27.81
N GLY A 511 -25.65 -0.41 28.12
CA GLY A 511 -26.54 -0.83 29.21
C GLY A 511 -27.67 -1.69 28.66
N LYS A 512 -28.01 -2.80 29.31
CA LYS A 512 -29.24 -3.54 28.99
C LYS A 512 -30.45 -2.70 29.37
N ILE A 513 -31.45 -2.68 28.50
CA ILE A 513 -32.72 -2.00 28.74
C ILE A 513 -33.87 -2.94 28.39
N ASP A 514 -35.06 -2.57 28.83
CA ASP A 514 -36.31 -3.19 28.41
C ASP A 514 -37.25 -2.09 27.89
N LEU A 515 -37.86 -2.32 26.73
CA LEU A 515 -38.82 -1.41 26.12
C LEU A 515 -40.04 -2.24 25.75
N ALA A 516 -41.16 -2.04 26.45
CA ALA A 516 -42.40 -2.79 26.23
C ALA A 516 -42.89 -2.78 24.76
N ARG A 517 -42.56 -1.72 24.01
CA ARG A 517 -42.92 -1.56 22.59
C ARG A 517 -42.07 -2.39 21.62
N ILE A 518 -40.98 -3.03 22.07
CA ILE A 518 -40.04 -3.77 21.21
C ILE A 518 -40.02 -5.24 21.62
N LYS A 519 -40.45 -6.11 20.72
CA LYS A 519 -40.36 -7.56 20.92
C LYS A 519 -38.92 -8.04 20.71
N VAL A 520 -38.32 -8.62 21.74
CA VAL A 520 -36.94 -9.15 21.71
C VAL A 520 -36.94 -10.63 21.30
N PRO A 521 -36.30 -11.02 20.18
CA PRO A 521 -36.17 -12.43 19.79
C PRO A 521 -35.29 -13.24 20.75
N LYS A 522 -35.53 -14.56 20.84
CA LYS A 522 -34.73 -15.49 21.64
C LYS A 522 -33.23 -15.39 21.25
N GLY A 523 -32.35 -15.26 22.24
CA GLY A 523 -30.90 -15.14 22.03
C GLY A 523 -30.39 -13.74 21.69
N LYS A 524 -31.27 -12.74 21.51
CA LYS A 524 -30.87 -11.33 21.38
C LYS A 524 -31.16 -10.57 22.66
N ILE A 525 -30.50 -9.44 22.83
CA ILE A 525 -30.80 -8.51 23.92
C ILE A 525 -31.00 -7.10 23.38
N LEU A 526 -31.84 -6.35 24.08
CA LEU A 526 -32.03 -4.92 23.85
C LEU A 526 -31.06 -4.16 24.74
N THR A 527 -30.27 -3.29 24.12
CA THR A 527 -29.23 -2.54 24.81
C THR A 527 -29.22 -1.11 24.34
N ALA A 528 -28.68 -0.22 25.16
CA ALA A 528 -28.62 1.19 24.84
C ALA A 528 -27.24 1.81 25.05
N THR A 529 -26.97 2.82 24.24
CA THR A 529 -25.79 3.68 24.35
C THR A 529 -26.20 5.14 24.15
N ARG A 530 -25.38 6.07 24.65
CA ARG A 530 -25.64 7.51 24.55
C ARG A 530 -24.78 8.10 23.43
N LYS A 531 -25.42 8.72 22.45
CA LYS A 531 -24.75 9.35 21.29
C LYS A 531 -25.06 10.84 21.26
N SER A 532 -24.13 11.63 20.73
CA SER A 532 -24.39 13.05 20.42
C SER A 532 -25.38 13.14 19.27
N LEU A 533 -26.30 14.09 19.36
CA LEU A 533 -27.16 14.47 18.24
C LEU A 533 -26.29 15.15 17.17
N ASP A 534 -26.47 14.78 15.91
CA ASP A 534 -25.71 15.34 14.78
C ASP A 534 -26.52 15.23 13.47
N ALA A 535 -25.95 15.82 12.41
CA ALA A 535 -26.56 15.91 11.08
C ALA A 535 -26.89 14.56 10.44
N THR A 536 -26.48 13.41 10.99
CA THR A 536 -26.80 12.08 10.43
C THR A 536 -28.16 11.54 10.87
N TYR A 537 -28.87 12.25 11.75
CA TYR A 537 -30.10 11.77 12.37
C TYR A 537 -31.31 11.95 11.45
N ASP A 538 -31.65 10.90 10.73
CA ASP A 538 -32.89 10.81 9.97
C ASP A 538 -34.08 10.35 10.83
N LEU A 539 -35.28 10.29 10.23
CA LEU A 539 -36.50 9.86 10.90
C LEU A 539 -36.38 8.46 11.53
N LYS A 540 -35.70 7.54 10.83
CA LYS A 540 -35.47 6.16 11.27
C LYS A 540 -34.54 6.11 12.48
N SER A 541 -33.51 6.96 12.50
CA SER A 541 -32.60 7.11 13.62
C SER A 541 -33.33 7.67 14.84
N ILE A 542 -34.19 8.67 14.64
CA ILE A 542 -35.01 9.22 15.73
C ILE A 542 -35.89 8.12 16.35
N GLU A 543 -36.47 7.23 15.56
CA GLU A 543 -37.29 6.11 16.06
C GLU A 543 -36.51 5.11 16.93
N ALA A 544 -35.19 5.02 16.75
CA ALA A 544 -34.30 4.20 17.56
C ALA A 544 -33.88 4.86 18.90
N ILE A 545 -34.41 6.04 19.24
CA ILE A 545 -34.19 6.68 20.53
C ILE A 545 -35.09 6.03 21.60
N THR A 546 -34.58 5.81 22.82
CA THR A 546 -35.35 5.14 23.86
C THR A 546 -36.53 5.98 24.37
N ASP A 547 -36.34 7.29 24.48
CA ASP A 547 -37.30 8.23 25.05
C ASP A 547 -38.25 8.77 23.98
N THR A 548 -39.54 8.47 24.11
CA THR A 548 -40.58 8.86 23.14
C THR A 548 -40.91 10.35 23.17
N GLY A 549 -40.70 11.03 24.29
CA GLY A 549 -40.84 12.49 24.38
C GLY A 549 -39.77 13.18 23.55
N ILE A 550 -38.53 12.73 23.68
CA ILE A 550 -37.41 13.20 22.83
C ILE A 550 -37.68 12.87 21.36
N GLN A 551 -38.19 11.66 21.04
CA GLN A 551 -38.56 11.34 19.65
C GLN A 551 -39.55 12.35 19.07
N LYS A 552 -40.58 12.71 19.84
CA LYS A 552 -41.59 13.67 19.42
C LYS A 552 -40.98 15.04 19.12
N ILE A 553 -40.16 15.56 20.03
CA ILE A 553 -39.47 16.85 19.87
C ILE A 553 -38.64 16.86 18.59
N LEU A 554 -37.81 15.83 18.40
CA LEU A 554 -36.92 15.75 17.23
C LEU A 554 -37.70 15.57 15.92
N LYS A 555 -38.78 14.79 15.91
CA LYS A 555 -39.65 14.64 14.73
C LYS A 555 -40.33 15.96 14.36
N ASN A 556 -40.86 16.68 15.35
CA ASN A 556 -41.51 17.98 15.14
C ASN A 556 -40.51 19.02 14.61
N TYR A 557 -39.30 19.07 15.18
CA TYR A 557 -38.27 19.99 14.71
C TYR A 557 -37.77 19.64 13.30
N LEU A 558 -37.52 18.36 13.01
CA LEU A 558 -37.14 17.90 11.68
C LEU A 558 -38.20 18.26 10.62
N ALA A 559 -39.48 18.10 10.96
CA ALA A 559 -40.58 18.52 10.09
C ALA A 559 -40.58 20.04 9.83
N SER A 560 -40.29 20.85 10.86
CA SER A 560 -40.20 22.31 10.72
C SER A 560 -39.06 22.78 9.81
N LYS A 561 -38.06 21.93 9.56
CA LYS A 561 -36.93 22.16 8.65
C LYS A 561 -37.10 21.46 7.30
N GLY A 562 -38.34 21.15 6.92
CA GLY A 562 -38.63 20.51 5.63
C GLY A 562 -38.11 19.08 5.51
N ASN A 563 -37.97 18.36 6.64
CA ASN A 563 -37.38 17.03 6.73
C ASN A 563 -35.91 16.93 6.29
N ASN A 564 -35.20 18.05 6.23
CA ASN A 564 -33.77 18.06 5.97
C ASN A 564 -32.99 17.85 7.28
N HIS A 565 -32.48 16.62 7.49
CA HIS A 565 -31.74 16.26 8.70
C HIS A 565 -30.38 16.96 8.82
N GLU A 566 -29.71 17.27 7.70
CA GLU A 566 -28.41 17.95 7.72
C GLU A 566 -28.55 19.38 8.24
N LEU A 567 -29.65 20.04 7.87
CA LEU A 567 -29.96 21.38 8.35
C LEU A 567 -30.56 21.37 9.76
N ALA A 568 -31.44 20.42 10.07
CA ALA A 568 -32.05 20.33 11.40
C ALA A 568 -31.00 20.02 12.48
N PHE A 569 -30.13 19.03 12.26
CA PHE A 569 -29.21 18.57 13.29
C PHE A 569 -27.76 19.02 13.06
N SER A 570 -27.57 20.13 12.34
CA SER A 570 -26.32 20.89 12.37
C SER A 570 -26.06 21.49 13.76
N PRO A 571 -24.83 21.91 14.10
CA PRO A 571 -24.55 22.59 15.36
C PRO A 571 -25.48 23.78 15.62
N GLU A 572 -25.74 24.59 14.60
CA GLU A 572 -26.64 25.75 14.68
C GLU A 572 -28.10 25.33 14.86
N GLY A 573 -28.54 24.31 14.13
CA GLY A 573 -29.90 23.79 14.22
C GLY A 573 -30.20 23.17 15.59
N ILE A 574 -29.25 22.44 16.17
CA ILE A 574 -29.39 21.89 17.53
C ILE A 574 -29.53 23.02 18.56
N GLU A 575 -28.77 24.10 18.42
CA GLU A 575 -28.84 25.24 19.32
C GLU A 575 -30.16 26.01 19.17
N GLU A 576 -30.63 26.20 17.94
CA GLU A 576 -31.93 26.79 17.63
C GLU A 576 -33.07 25.96 18.23
N MET A 577 -33.04 24.63 18.04
CA MET A 577 -34.02 23.70 18.61
C MET A 577 -34.06 23.81 20.13
N ASN A 578 -32.90 23.83 20.79
CA ASN A 578 -32.83 23.90 22.25
C ASN A 578 -33.34 25.23 22.81
N LYS A 579 -33.09 26.34 22.13
CA LYS A 579 -33.67 27.66 22.49
C LYS A 579 -35.19 27.66 22.36
N ASN A 580 -35.74 26.94 21.39
CA ASN A 580 -37.17 26.93 21.07
C ASN A 580 -37.86 25.60 21.44
N ILE A 581 -37.27 24.80 22.33
CA ILE A 581 -37.67 23.40 22.54
C ILE A 581 -39.13 23.24 22.98
N ARG A 582 -39.66 24.25 23.68
CA ARG A 582 -41.04 24.33 24.14
C ARG A 582 -42.04 24.30 22.98
N SER A 583 -41.70 24.94 21.85
CA SER A 583 -42.53 24.98 20.65
C SER A 583 -42.66 23.61 19.99
N TYR A 584 -41.66 22.74 20.17
CA TYR A 584 -41.64 21.39 19.61
C TYR A 584 -42.17 20.31 20.57
N ASN A 585 -42.57 20.71 21.79
CA ASN A 585 -43.02 19.83 22.88
C ASN A 585 -44.41 20.20 23.43
N ASP A 586 -45.36 20.59 22.56
CA ASP A 586 -46.73 21.01 22.93
C ASP A 586 -46.78 22.12 23.99
N GLY A 587 -45.83 23.04 23.99
CA GLY A 587 -45.78 24.10 25.01
C GLY A 587 -45.25 23.65 26.36
N LYS A 588 -44.76 22.41 26.53
CA LYS A 588 -44.16 21.92 27.78
C LYS A 588 -42.64 22.17 27.80
N PRO A 589 -42.08 22.67 28.91
CA PRO A 589 -40.64 22.87 29.03
C PRO A 589 -39.88 21.53 28.99
N HIS A 590 -38.66 21.55 28.46
CA HIS A 590 -37.75 20.41 28.44
C HIS A 590 -36.30 20.91 28.55
N GLN A 591 -35.41 20.11 29.11
CA GLN A 591 -33.98 20.44 29.19
C GLN A 591 -33.32 20.37 27.80
N PRO A 592 -32.24 21.13 27.53
CA PRO A 592 -31.54 21.04 26.25
C PRO A 592 -31.09 19.61 25.90
N ILE A 593 -31.30 19.23 24.65
CA ILE A 593 -31.00 17.90 24.11
C ILE A 593 -29.76 18.01 23.22
N TYR A 594 -28.61 17.60 23.77
CA TYR A 594 -27.36 17.47 23.02
C TYR A 594 -26.96 16.01 22.79
N LYS A 595 -27.44 15.11 23.65
CA LYS A 595 -27.16 13.67 23.57
C LYS A 595 -28.39 12.86 23.89
N VAL A 596 -28.68 11.88 23.05
CA VAL A 596 -29.84 10.99 23.21
C VAL A 596 -29.39 9.55 23.38
N ARG A 597 -30.27 8.74 23.98
CA ARG A 597 -30.02 7.33 24.23
C ARG A 597 -30.63 6.51 23.10
N PHE A 598 -29.78 5.79 22.38
CA PHE A 598 -30.17 4.89 21.30
C PHE A 598 -30.30 3.48 21.83
N PHE A 599 -31.37 2.79 21.46
CA PHE A 599 -31.43 1.35 21.63
C PHE A 599 -31.02 0.63 20.35
N GLU A 600 -30.36 -0.51 20.53
CA GLU A 600 -30.14 -1.47 19.47
C GLU A 600 -30.44 -2.88 19.97
N LEU A 601 -30.99 -3.67 19.07
CA LEU A 601 -31.19 -5.10 19.24
C LEU A 601 -29.98 -5.83 18.67
N GLY A 602 -29.29 -6.63 19.48
CA GLY A 602 -28.13 -7.37 19.02
C GLY A 602 -27.69 -8.50 19.93
N SER A 603 -26.71 -9.26 19.45
CA SER A 603 -26.01 -10.29 20.23
C SER A 603 -24.87 -9.62 21.00
N LYS A 604 -25.07 -9.40 22.29
CA LYS A 604 -24.07 -8.82 23.20
C LYS A 604 -23.96 -9.67 24.46
N PHE A 605 -22.80 -9.62 25.09
CA PHE A 605 -22.50 -10.38 26.30
C PHE A 605 -22.03 -9.46 27.43
N THR A 606 -22.11 -9.95 28.67
CA THR A 606 -21.71 -9.18 29.85
C THR A 606 -20.19 -9.02 29.90
N LEU A 607 -19.72 -7.85 30.30
CA LEU A 607 -18.29 -7.53 30.39
C LEU A 607 -17.57 -8.37 31.46
N GLY A 608 -18.30 -8.84 32.46
CA GLY A 608 -17.80 -9.72 33.50
C GLY A 608 -18.89 -10.11 34.49
N GLN A 609 -18.55 -11.01 35.42
CA GLN A 609 -19.51 -11.58 36.36
C GLN A 609 -19.59 -10.82 37.70
N SER A 610 -18.64 -9.93 38.00
CA SER A 610 -18.52 -9.26 39.30
C SER A 610 -18.69 -7.74 39.22
N GLY A 611 -19.12 -7.14 40.34
CA GLY A 611 -19.24 -5.69 40.52
C GLY A 611 -20.14 -5.01 39.47
N ASN A 612 -19.68 -3.88 38.94
CA ASN A 612 -20.39 -3.12 37.89
C ASN A 612 -20.26 -3.73 36.48
N LYS A 613 -19.47 -4.80 36.30
CA LYS A 613 -19.25 -5.43 34.99
C LYS A 613 -20.43 -6.31 34.57
N LYS A 614 -21.20 -6.83 35.53
CA LYS A 614 -22.39 -7.67 35.30
C LYS A 614 -23.53 -6.93 34.57
N THR A 615 -23.59 -5.62 34.71
CA THR A 615 -24.61 -4.76 34.08
C THR A 615 -24.13 -4.08 32.81
N LYS A 616 -22.85 -4.24 32.47
CA LYS A 616 -22.23 -3.69 31.26
C LYS A 616 -22.21 -4.74 30.18
N TYR A 617 -22.73 -4.40 29.02
CA TYR A 617 -22.81 -5.28 27.86
C TYR A 617 -21.90 -4.78 26.76
N VAL A 618 -21.27 -5.70 26.05
CA VAL A 618 -20.34 -5.40 24.97
C VAL A 618 -20.61 -6.28 23.76
N GLU A 619 -20.22 -5.78 22.60
CA GLU A 619 -20.28 -6.51 21.34
C GLU A 619 -18.93 -7.14 21.05
N ALA A 620 -18.90 -8.35 20.48
CA ALA A 620 -17.66 -8.99 20.06
C ALA A 620 -16.87 -8.09 19.10
N ALA A 621 -15.53 -8.09 19.24
CA ALA A 621 -14.70 -7.29 18.34
C ALA A 621 -14.76 -7.86 16.92
N LYS A 622 -14.60 -7.00 15.91
CA LYS A 622 -14.54 -7.46 14.51
C LYS A 622 -13.29 -8.34 14.31
N GLY A 623 -13.40 -9.34 13.42
CA GLY A 623 -12.27 -10.24 13.09
C GLY A 623 -11.91 -11.25 14.18
N THR A 624 -12.83 -11.50 15.12
CA THR A 624 -12.64 -12.48 16.22
C THR A 624 -13.21 -13.86 15.91
N ASN A 625 -13.95 -14.01 14.82
CA ASN A 625 -14.40 -15.28 14.29
C ASN A 625 -13.21 -15.98 13.64
N LEU A 626 -12.53 -16.83 14.41
CA LEU A 626 -11.30 -17.50 13.99
C LEU A 626 -11.52 -18.95 13.58
N PHE A 627 -12.59 -19.58 14.07
CA PHE A 627 -12.88 -20.99 13.79
C PHE A 627 -14.34 -21.16 13.37
N PHE A 628 -14.51 -21.86 12.25
CA PHE A 628 -15.78 -22.29 11.68
C PHE A 628 -15.83 -23.81 11.71
N ALA A 629 -16.79 -24.36 12.42
CA ALA A 629 -16.95 -25.79 12.62
C ALA A 629 -17.94 -26.34 11.60
N ILE A 630 -17.55 -27.45 10.97
CA ILE A 630 -18.43 -28.26 10.12
C ILE A 630 -18.64 -29.57 10.87
N TYR A 631 -19.84 -29.77 11.38
CA TYR A 631 -20.27 -31.00 12.03
C TYR A 631 -21.05 -31.86 11.06
N GLU A 632 -21.06 -33.17 11.31
CA GLU A 632 -21.79 -34.15 10.53
C GLU A 632 -22.55 -35.07 11.50
N ASN A 633 -23.81 -35.36 11.15
CA ASN A 633 -24.61 -36.32 11.88
C ASN A 633 -24.42 -37.74 11.32
N ASP A 634 -25.00 -38.74 11.99
CA ASP A 634 -24.87 -40.15 11.56
C ASP A 634 -25.53 -40.45 10.20
N MET A 635 -26.33 -39.52 9.65
CA MET A 635 -26.97 -39.61 8.33
C MET A 635 -26.19 -38.86 7.23
N GLY A 636 -24.99 -38.35 7.53
CA GLY A 636 -24.15 -37.61 6.57
C GLY A 636 -24.57 -36.15 6.32
N LYS A 637 -25.54 -35.62 7.08
CA LYS A 637 -26.01 -34.24 6.94
C LYS A 637 -25.12 -33.30 7.74
N CYS A 638 -24.58 -32.29 7.07
CA CYS A 638 -23.71 -31.31 7.69
C CYS A 638 -24.46 -30.19 8.43
N SER A 639 -23.89 -29.73 9.53
CA SER A 639 -24.31 -28.53 10.25
C SER A 639 -23.12 -27.61 10.54
N TYR A 640 -23.40 -26.33 10.78
CA TYR A 640 -22.41 -25.27 10.64
C TYR A 640 -22.49 -24.28 11.79
N GLU A 641 -21.34 -23.98 12.39
CA GLU A 641 -21.28 -23.02 13.48
C GLU A 641 -19.98 -22.22 13.46
N THR A 642 -20.08 -20.92 13.74
CA THR A 642 -18.92 -20.09 14.05
C THR A 642 -18.66 -20.14 15.55
N ILE A 643 -17.48 -20.57 15.98
CA ILE A 643 -17.16 -20.70 17.40
C ILE A 643 -16.76 -19.33 17.99
N PRO A 644 -17.48 -18.81 19.00
CA PRO A 644 -17.15 -17.57 19.69
C PRO A 644 -15.76 -17.58 20.33
N LEU A 645 -15.04 -16.45 20.24
CA LEU A 645 -13.67 -16.31 20.75
C LEU A 645 -13.54 -16.63 22.26
N ASN A 646 -14.54 -16.27 23.07
CA ASN A 646 -14.55 -16.58 24.50
C ASN A 646 -14.58 -18.09 24.77
N ILE A 647 -15.33 -18.86 23.98
CA ILE A 647 -15.37 -20.32 24.07
C ILE A 647 -14.00 -20.89 23.70
N VAL A 648 -13.40 -20.41 22.61
CA VAL A 648 -12.06 -20.82 22.19
C VAL A 648 -11.01 -20.58 23.28
N ILE A 649 -11.03 -19.39 23.91
CA ILE A 649 -10.10 -19.02 24.97
C ILE A 649 -10.22 -19.99 26.15
N GLU A 650 -11.43 -20.23 26.65
CA GLU A 650 -11.64 -21.09 27.81
C GLU A 650 -11.24 -22.54 27.51
N ARG A 651 -11.56 -23.06 26.32
CA ARG A 651 -11.11 -24.39 25.88
C ARG A 651 -9.58 -24.50 25.86
N GLN A 652 -8.90 -23.53 25.24
CA GLN A 652 -7.43 -23.56 25.17
C GLN A 652 -6.77 -23.41 26.54
N LYS A 653 -7.34 -22.63 27.48
CA LYS A 653 -6.85 -22.54 28.86
C LYS A 653 -6.92 -23.89 29.58
N GLN A 654 -7.89 -24.74 29.23
CA GLN A 654 -8.08 -26.09 29.74
C GLN A 654 -7.24 -27.15 28.99
N GLY A 655 -6.46 -26.75 27.98
CA GLY A 655 -5.69 -27.68 27.14
C GLY A 655 -6.53 -28.40 26.08
N LEU A 656 -7.77 -27.98 25.85
CA LEU A 656 -8.65 -28.56 24.82
C LEU A 656 -8.43 -27.89 23.46
N THR A 657 -8.90 -28.57 22.40
CA THR A 657 -8.91 -28.03 21.03
C THR A 657 -9.78 -26.76 20.92
N PRO A 658 -9.46 -25.83 20.00
CA PRO A 658 -10.22 -24.57 19.83
C PRO A 658 -11.72 -24.78 19.56
N VAL A 659 -12.06 -25.83 18.83
CA VAL A 659 -13.43 -26.17 18.41
C VAL A 659 -13.91 -27.39 19.18
N PRO A 660 -15.16 -27.41 19.67
CA PRO A 660 -15.76 -28.61 20.28
C PRO A 660 -15.77 -29.81 19.33
N GLU A 661 -15.52 -31.00 19.85
CA GLU A 661 -15.60 -32.25 19.08
C GLU A 661 -17.04 -32.63 18.71
N LYS A 662 -18.00 -32.12 19.48
CA LYS A 662 -19.42 -32.25 19.24
C LYS A 662 -20.14 -30.93 19.49
N ASN A 663 -21.20 -30.68 18.73
CA ASN A 663 -22.07 -29.51 18.93
C ASN A 663 -23.20 -29.80 19.94
N GLU A 664 -24.09 -28.81 20.16
CA GLU A 664 -25.25 -28.94 21.07
C GLU A 664 -26.23 -30.06 20.67
N LYS A 665 -26.22 -30.49 19.40
CA LYS A 665 -27.03 -31.61 18.88
C LYS A 665 -26.30 -32.95 18.95
N ASN A 666 -25.13 -33.00 19.57
CA ASN A 666 -24.27 -34.19 19.66
C ASN A 666 -23.73 -34.69 18.31
N GLU A 667 -23.75 -33.85 17.27
CA GLU A 667 -23.18 -34.13 15.94
C GLU A 667 -21.65 -34.01 15.99
N LYS A 668 -20.92 -34.89 15.29
CA LYS A 668 -19.45 -35.01 15.39
C LYS A 668 -18.76 -33.99 14.48
N LEU A 669 -17.67 -33.40 14.95
CA LEU A 669 -16.85 -32.48 14.16
C LEU A 669 -16.20 -33.24 13.00
N ARG A 670 -16.51 -32.84 11.76
CA ARG A 670 -15.89 -33.36 10.54
C ARG A 670 -14.54 -32.69 10.31
N PHE A 671 -14.52 -31.37 10.23
CA PHE A 671 -13.31 -30.54 10.24
C PHE A 671 -13.64 -29.09 10.60
N GLN A 672 -12.59 -28.30 10.81
CA GLN A 672 -12.70 -26.87 11.08
C GLN A 672 -12.00 -26.04 10.00
N LEU A 673 -12.57 -24.86 9.74
CA LEU A 673 -12.02 -23.84 8.86
C LEU A 673 -11.66 -22.57 9.65
N SER A 674 -10.68 -21.85 9.14
CA SER A 674 -10.18 -20.60 9.68
C SER A 674 -9.92 -19.62 8.54
N PRO A 675 -9.84 -18.30 8.81
CA PRO A 675 -9.45 -17.35 7.78
C PRO A 675 -8.08 -17.73 7.20
N ASN A 676 -7.96 -17.63 5.87
CA ASN A 676 -6.83 -18.08 5.06
C ASN A 676 -6.66 -19.60 4.94
N ASP A 677 -7.57 -20.45 5.45
CA ASP A 677 -7.61 -21.85 5.03
C ASP A 677 -7.89 -21.93 3.52
N ILE A 678 -7.30 -22.94 2.89
CA ILE A 678 -7.47 -23.24 1.48
C ILE A 678 -8.45 -24.41 1.38
N VAL A 679 -9.41 -24.30 0.47
CA VAL A 679 -10.41 -25.33 0.21
C VAL A 679 -10.53 -25.58 -1.28
N PHE A 680 -10.81 -26.82 -1.63
CA PHE A 680 -11.20 -27.22 -2.98
C PHE A 680 -12.70 -27.44 -3.03
N VAL A 681 -13.33 -26.91 -4.09
CA VAL A 681 -14.77 -27.04 -4.37
C VAL A 681 -14.93 -27.98 -5.57
N PRO A 682 -15.20 -29.28 -5.36
CA PRO A 682 -15.37 -30.22 -6.45
C PRO A 682 -16.65 -29.93 -7.26
N THR A 683 -16.65 -30.24 -8.56
CA THR A 683 -17.88 -30.27 -9.37
C THR A 683 -18.73 -31.50 -9.07
N ASP A 684 -20.00 -31.49 -9.46
CA ASP A 684 -20.91 -32.64 -9.33
C ASP A 684 -20.29 -33.93 -9.91
N ASP A 685 -19.70 -33.87 -11.10
CA ASP A 685 -18.98 -35.00 -11.72
C ASP A 685 -17.81 -35.51 -10.87
N GLU A 686 -17.08 -34.61 -10.19
CA GLU A 686 -15.94 -34.95 -9.34
C GLU A 686 -16.38 -35.50 -7.97
N ILE A 687 -17.58 -35.13 -7.51
CA ILE A 687 -18.20 -35.68 -6.31
C ILE A 687 -18.64 -37.11 -6.57
N GLU A 688 -19.31 -37.37 -7.70
CA GLU A 688 -19.73 -38.72 -8.11
C GLU A 688 -18.52 -39.63 -8.37
N ASN A 689 -17.42 -39.08 -8.87
CA ASN A 689 -16.20 -39.80 -9.22
C ASN A 689 -15.01 -39.42 -8.32
N ALA A 690 -15.23 -39.28 -7.01
CA ALA A 690 -14.21 -38.78 -6.07
C ALA A 690 -12.89 -39.58 -6.06
N HIS A 691 -12.88 -40.83 -6.51
CA HIS A 691 -11.69 -41.67 -6.65
C HIS A 691 -10.76 -41.23 -7.80
N ASN A 692 -11.27 -40.44 -8.76
CA ASN A 692 -10.52 -39.96 -9.92
C ASN A 692 -9.80 -38.62 -9.64
N ILE A 693 -9.95 -38.04 -8.45
CA ILE A 693 -9.24 -36.82 -8.08
C ILE A 693 -7.81 -37.17 -7.68
N ASP A 694 -6.85 -36.95 -8.60
CA ASP A 694 -5.43 -37.07 -8.30
C ASP A 694 -4.92 -35.80 -7.58
N PHE A 695 -4.87 -35.86 -6.25
CA PHE A 695 -4.34 -34.78 -5.42
C PHE A 695 -2.83 -34.56 -5.57
N ALA A 696 -2.10 -35.44 -6.27
CA ALA A 696 -0.70 -35.24 -6.61
C ALA A 696 -0.52 -34.41 -7.90
N ASN A 697 -1.43 -34.55 -8.88
CA ASN A 697 -1.36 -33.89 -10.18
C ASN A 697 -2.63 -33.10 -10.51
N TRP A 698 -2.66 -31.85 -10.02
CA TRP A 698 -3.77 -30.93 -10.23
C TRP A 698 -3.84 -30.39 -11.66
N THR A 699 -5.00 -30.56 -12.31
CA THR A 699 -5.28 -29.93 -13.62
C THR A 699 -5.49 -28.42 -13.47
N LYS A 700 -5.37 -27.67 -14.57
CA LYS A 700 -5.62 -26.22 -14.60
C LYS A 700 -7.02 -25.86 -14.10
N LYS A 701 -8.04 -26.60 -14.56
CA LYS A 701 -9.45 -26.41 -14.17
C LYS A 701 -9.64 -26.65 -12.66
N GLN A 702 -9.00 -27.67 -12.11
CA GLN A 702 -9.07 -27.95 -10.67
C GLN A 702 -8.41 -26.86 -9.82
N LYS A 703 -7.31 -26.26 -10.28
CA LYS A 703 -6.67 -25.14 -9.59
C LYS A 703 -7.55 -23.88 -9.55
N GLU A 704 -8.41 -23.69 -10.55
CA GLU A 704 -9.39 -22.59 -10.57
C GLU A 704 -10.54 -22.78 -9.56
N GLN A 705 -10.78 -24.03 -9.12
CA GLN A 705 -11.73 -24.39 -8.07
C GLN A 705 -11.13 -24.35 -6.66
N ILE A 706 -9.92 -23.82 -6.50
CA ILE A 706 -9.28 -23.63 -5.20
C ILE A 706 -9.59 -22.23 -4.66
N TYR A 707 -10.12 -22.19 -3.44
CA TYR A 707 -10.56 -20.97 -2.78
C TYR A 707 -9.84 -20.77 -1.45
N LYS A 708 -9.66 -19.50 -1.10
CA LYS A 708 -9.23 -19.04 0.22
C LYS A 708 -10.44 -18.63 1.05
N ILE A 709 -10.57 -19.17 2.25
CA ILE A 709 -11.58 -18.73 3.21
C ILE A 709 -11.25 -17.31 3.69
N VAL A 710 -12.21 -16.40 3.58
CA VAL A 710 -12.05 -14.98 3.96
C VAL A 710 -12.67 -14.70 5.32
N SER A 711 -13.91 -15.17 5.54
CA SER A 711 -14.66 -14.85 6.76
C SER A 711 -15.90 -15.73 6.88
N PHE A 712 -16.46 -15.80 8.08
CA PHE A 712 -17.69 -16.53 8.35
C PHE A 712 -18.46 -15.89 9.51
N THR A 713 -19.77 -16.10 9.54
CA THR A 713 -20.66 -15.61 10.61
C THR A 713 -21.89 -16.50 10.70
N GLY A 714 -22.14 -17.08 11.88
CA GLY A 714 -23.18 -18.08 12.05
C GLY A 714 -22.87 -19.30 11.18
N SER A 715 -23.79 -19.65 10.28
CA SER A 715 -23.66 -20.74 9.31
C SER A 715 -23.16 -20.28 7.92
N ARG A 716 -22.89 -18.98 7.74
CA ARG A 716 -22.46 -18.39 6.47
C ARG A 716 -20.95 -18.46 6.35
N LEU A 717 -20.45 -19.05 5.27
CA LEU A 717 -19.04 -19.20 4.95
C LEU A 717 -18.73 -18.40 3.69
N SER A 718 -17.70 -17.56 3.73
CA SER A 718 -17.29 -16.77 2.57
C SER A 718 -15.84 -17.01 2.16
N ALA A 719 -15.62 -17.12 0.86
CA ALA A 719 -14.33 -17.41 0.24
C ALA A 719 -14.09 -16.56 -1.01
N ILE A 720 -12.86 -16.58 -1.52
CA ILE A 720 -12.47 -16.00 -2.83
C ILE A 720 -11.52 -16.94 -3.55
N PRO A 721 -11.46 -16.93 -4.90
CA PRO A 721 -10.47 -17.73 -5.63
C PRO A 721 -9.04 -17.44 -5.13
N ILE A 722 -8.22 -18.47 -5.02
CA ILE A 722 -6.94 -18.44 -4.28
C ILE A 722 -5.96 -17.36 -4.77
N ASN A 723 -5.95 -17.10 -6.08
CA ASN A 723 -5.05 -16.15 -6.72
C ASN A 723 -5.48 -14.68 -6.55
N VAL A 724 -6.72 -14.42 -6.14
CA VAL A 724 -7.28 -13.06 -6.06
C VAL A 724 -6.66 -12.29 -4.90
N ALA A 725 -6.04 -11.15 -5.22
CA ALA A 725 -5.51 -10.21 -4.25
C ALA A 725 -6.48 -9.04 -4.00
N THR A 726 -7.01 -8.43 -5.07
CA THR A 726 -8.01 -7.37 -5.00
C THR A 726 -9.06 -7.53 -6.09
N THR A 727 -10.24 -6.93 -5.88
CA THR A 727 -11.31 -6.89 -6.87
C THR A 727 -10.99 -5.95 -8.02
N ILE A 728 -11.45 -6.27 -9.24
CA ILE A 728 -11.42 -5.35 -10.39
C ILE A 728 -12.39 -4.19 -10.15
N VAL A 729 -13.63 -4.52 -9.78
CA VAL A 729 -14.66 -3.53 -9.44
C VAL A 729 -15.23 -3.84 -8.06
N ASN A 730 -15.08 -2.87 -7.15
CA ASN A 730 -15.52 -2.99 -5.78
C ASN A 730 -17.05 -3.22 -5.74
N LYS A 731 -17.47 -4.22 -4.98
CA LYS A 731 -18.85 -4.69 -4.76
C LYS A 731 -19.54 -5.33 -5.97
N VAL A 732 -18.84 -5.49 -7.10
CA VAL A 732 -19.41 -6.01 -8.34
C VAL A 732 -18.81 -7.35 -8.75
N GLU A 733 -17.48 -7.51 -8.71
CA GLU A 733 -16.83 -8.73 -9.25
C GLU A 733 -17.27 -10.03 -8.56
N PHE A 734 -17.59 -9.95 -7.27
CA PHE A 734 -18.09 -11.09 -6.49
C PHE A 734 -19.47 -10.78 -5.94
N THR A 735 -19.54 -10.24 -4.73
CA THR A 735 -20.78 -9.78 -4.09
C THR A 735 -20.57 -8.38 -3.53
N GLN A 736 -21.62 -7.79 -2.95
CA GLN A 736 -21.54 -6.51 -2.22
C GLN A 736 -20.51 -6.52 -1.07
N LEU A 737 -20.07 -7.71 -0.64
CA LEU A 737 -19.04 -7.89 0.38
C LEU A 737 -17.65 -8.25 -0.20
N ASN A 738 -17.47 -8.19 -1.52
CA ASN A 738 -16.23 -8.55 -2.24
C ASN A 738 -15.74 -9.99 -2.01
N LYS A 739 -16.68 -10.90 -1.72
CA LYS A 739 -16.41 -12.30 -1.41
C LYS A 739 -17.58 -13.17 -1.85
N ILE A 740 -17.33 -14.43 -2.17
CA ILE A 740 -18.35 -15.39 -2.57
C ILE A 740 -18.84 -16.10 -1.31
N GLU A 741 -20.15 -16.27 -1.17
CA GLU A 741 -20.72 -17.11 -0.12
C GLU A 741 -20.89 -18.54 -0.64
N LEU A 742 -20.33 -19.51 0.09
CA LEU A 742 -20.45 -20.93 -0.23
C LEU A 742 -21.71 -21.46 0.48
N ILE A 743 -22.73 -21.83 -0.30
CA ILE A 743 -24.07 -22.16 0.21
C ILE A 743 -24.32 -23.66 0.16
N LYS A 744 -24.20 -24.30 -1.00
CA LYS A 744 -24.37 -25.75 -1.15
C LYS A 744 -23.02 -26.45 -1.15
N GLU A 745 -22.02 -25.76 -1.66
CA GLU A 745 -20.63 -26.20 -1.80
C GLU A 745 -20.03 -26.61 -0.44
N LYS A 746 -20.49 -25.98 0.66
CA LYS A 746 -20.03 -26.26 2.03
C LYS A 746 -20.24 -27.71 2.48
N ASP A 747 -21.23 -28.42 1.93
CA ASP A 747 -21.50 -29.82 2.27
C ASP A 747 -20.40 -30.77 1.71
N VAL A 748 -19.73 -30.35 0.62
CA VAL A 748 -18.78 -31.15 -0.16
C VAL A 748 -17.36 -30.57 -0.17
N LEU A 749 -17.08 -29.56 0.65
CA LEU A 749 -15.76 -28.92 0.72
C LEU A 749 -14.66 -29.89 1.15
N ILE A 750 -13.54 -29.80 0.45
CA ILE A 750 -12.31 -30.50 0.80
C ILE A 750 -11.31 -29.47 1.34
N LYS A 751 -10.92 -29.60 2.62
CA LYS A 751 -9.87 -28.77 3.20
C LYS A 751 -8.51 -29.19 2.66
N LEU A 752 -7.75 -28.22 2.17
CA LEU A 752 -6.40 -28.42 1.65
C LEU A 752 -5.37 -27.81 2.58
N TYR A 753 -4.18 -28.40 2.62
CA TYR A 753 -3.03 -27.91 3.36
C TYR A 753 -1.95 -27.48 2.39
N SER A 754 -1.36 -26.31 2.60
CA SER A 754 -0.28 -25.81 1.77
C SER A 754 0.95 -25.53 2.63
N ASP A 755 2.11 -26.01 2.18
CA ASP A 755 3.39 -25.60 2.75
C ASP A 755 3.77 -24.17 2.34
N ARG A 756 4.90 -23.67 2.86
CA ARG A 756 5.36 -22.31 2.57
C ARG A 756 5.69 -22.10 1.09
N LEU A 757 6.09 -23.16 0.40
CA LEU A 757 6.46 -23.16 -1.01
C LEU A 757 5.25 -23.34 -1.94
N GLY A 758 4.03 -23.45 -1.40
CA GLY A 758 2.81 -23.57 -2.18
C GLY A 758 2.47 -25.00 -2.61
N ASN A 759 3.15 -26.02 -2.08
CA ASN A 759 2.78 -27.41 -2.37
C ASN A 759 1.53 -27.76 -1.58
N ILE A 760 0.52 -28.25 -2.27
CA ILE A 760 -0.73 -28.68 -1.65
C ILE A 760 -0.63 -30.15 -1.25
N SER A 761 -1.17 -30.46 -0.10
CA SER A 761 -1.43 -31.80 0.39
C SER A 761 -2.86 -31.92 0.90
N PHE A 762 -3.36 -33.15 0.87
CA PHE A 762 -4.64 -33.51 1.45
C PHE A 762 -4.39 -34.48 2.59
N HIS A 763 -4.94 -34.18 3.77
CA HIS A 763 -4.98 -35.10 4.90
C HIS A 763 -6.42 -35.57 5.07
N LYS A 764 -6.64 -36.88 4.90
CA LYS A 764 -7.91 -37.54 5.21
C LYS A 764 -8.18 -37.56 6.70
#